data_AF-F4PFI2-F1
#
_entry.id   AF-F4PFI2-F1
#
_cell.length_a   1.000
_cell.length_b   1.000
_cell.length_c   1.000
_cell.angle_alpha   90.00
_cell.angle_beta   90.00
_cell.angle_gamma   90.00
#
_symmetry.space_group_name_H-M   'P 1'
#
loop_
_entity.id
_entity.type
_entity.pdbx_description
1 polymer ?
#
loop_
_entity_poly.entity_id
_entity_poly.type
_entity_poly.pdbx_seq_one_letter_code
_entity_poly.pdbx_strand_id
1 'polypeptide(L)'
;MILSMLSPSLALANGSVHRVDNQEKISAQFLNEFSSDEEKLTFIIKLKEQTDTEVAAEAAKAKAEQSRASLQDIELNQHKAVISALKDTSEQSQQDVLGYLEEQEELGNATNIKPYYIINGIVVTATKEVAEEVSTFTEVEKILVNETRNLHETTKSEENVSVQNAAQNIEWNIDRVGAPEAWSSGFDGTGVVVATIDSGVDWKHPALKEKYRGYNAETGKVNHQYSWFDAVNDKNKVPYDPNGHGTHVTGTIVGSEPNGTNQIGVAPGAKWIGVKAFGDDGSATDADLLEAAQWILTPTDDAGNERPDLAPDIVNNSWGGGKDLDEWYRDVVKAWKAAGIFPVFAAGNTTWDNLGGPGSVNIPANYPESFAVGATDQNNRLATFSLLGPSPYKEIKPDVTAPGVDIRSSLPGGRYGNNEGTSMAAPAVAGVVALLYQAAPNLSIDQIREILTNTAKPLTDKEYPKYPNNGYGYGLVQAMPAVSAAQATGKELVTRIAGYSRYDTAIEVSRDGWNSADTVILTRGDNFADALAGVPLASKLDAPVLLTHSNKLYAPTLREIKRLRASNVIILGGEVAIKKAVVTELEKEGINVRRISGHSRTDTAALIASEVSPKGSEKIVIANGYDFPDALSIASYAANEGIPILLTESKKLPAGTKASINKLKAKETIVVGGPLAVNESLMKQFPNAVRISGQDRYKTNIEIAKYFGIKNKHMYVATGKNYADALTGAVLAAKNNSAILLVHKTIPEITSTYIKNQALERLTIFGGDVAIKVEQENQLKQLLVN
;
A
#
# COMPACT_ATOMS: atom_id res chain seq x y z
N MET A 1 55.00 -25.31 69.52
CA MET A 1 55.17 -24.01 68.83
C MET A 1 54.49 -24.17 67.47
N ILE A 2 53.26 -23.78 67.17
CA ILE A 2 52.43 -22.61 67.52
C ILE A 2 53.17 -21.29 67.38
N LEU A 3 52.77 -20.53 66.35
CA LEU A 3 52.61 -19.05 66.22
C LEU A 3 51.86 -18.91 64.85
N SER A 4 50.62 -18.47 64.65
CA SER A 4 49.81 -17.36 65.18
C SER A 4 50.48 -15.99 65.07
N MET A 5 50.04 -15.13 64.14
CA MET A 5 49.22 -13.94 64.46
C MET A 5 48.96 -12.99 63.26
N LEU A 6 47.70 -12.58 63.18
CA LEU A 6 47.17 -11.22 62.91
C LEU A 6 47.01 -10.68 61.47
N SER A 7 45.73 -10.56 61.11
CA SER A 7 45.09 -9.66 60.15
C SER A 7 45.35 -8.16 60.39
N PRO A 8 45.19 -7.32 59.34
CA PRO A 8 44.66 -5.98 59.46
C PRO A 8 43.31 -5.79 58.74
N SER A 9 42.55 -4.90 59.36
CA SER A 9 41.18 -4.41 59.21
C SER A 9 40.70 -3.90 57.84
N LEU A 10 39.37 -3.99 57.69
CA LEU A 10 38.45 -3.25 56.81
C LEU A 10 38.89 -1.82 56.45
N ALA A 11 38.81 -1.52 55.15
CA ALA A 11 38.48 -0.21 54.63
C ALA A 11 37.18 -0.34 53.81
N LEU A 12 36.11 0.27 54.30
CA LEU A 12 34.83 0.43 53.60
C LEU A 12 35.04 1.36 52.41
N ALA A 13 35.04 0.80 51.20
CA ALA A 13 34.74 1.53 49.99
C ALA A 13 33.34 1.12 49.53
N ASN A 14 32.35 1.99 49.81
CA ASN A 14 31.02 1.92 49.20
C ASN A 14 31.15 2.20 47.70
N GLY A 15 31.51 1.17 46.94
CA GLY A 15 31.23 1.06 45.51
C GLY A 15 30.07 0.08 45.38
N SER A 16 28.86 0.61 45.23
CA SER A 16 27.66 -0.17 44.93
C SER A 16 27.93 -1.05 43.72
N VAL A 17 28.13 -2.34 43.97
CA VAL A 17 27.99 -3.39 42.97
C VAL A 17 26.55 -3.29 42.49
N HIS A 18 26.33 -2.78 41.27
CA HIS A 18 25.05 -2.90 40.60
C HIS A 18 24.83 -4.39 40.32
N ARG A 19 24.26 -5.10 41.29
CA ARG A 19 23.38 -6.24 41.00
C ARG A 19 22.23 -5.64 40.20
N VAL A 20 22.16 -5.94 38.92
CA VAL A 20 20.90 -5.78 38.19
C VAL A 20 19.92 -6.73 38.87
N ASP A 21 18.76 -6.22 39.27
CA ASP A 21 17.78 -6.97 40.03
C ASP A 21 17.12 -8.00 39.11
N ASN A 22 17.43 -9.30 39.28
CA ASN A 22 16.87 -10.39 38.47
C ASN A 22 15.34 -10.47 38.57
N GLN A 23 14.71 -9.79 39.55
CA GLN A 23 13.27 -9.78 39.77
C GLN A 23 12.45 -9.04 38.68
N GLU A 24 13.07 -8.29 37.77
CA GLU A 24 12.33 -7.58 36.70
C GLU A 24 12.02 -8.47 35.48
N LYS A 25 12.81 -9.50 35.19
CA LYS A 25 12.65 -10.35 33.99
C LYS A 25 11.78 -11.58 34.19
N ILE A 26 11.70 -12.08 35.43
CA ILE A 26 10.91 -13.25 35.81
C ILE A 26 10.02 -12.87 37.00
N SER A 27 8.73 -13.16 36.92
CA SER A 27 7.80 -12.76 37.97
C SER A 27 7.89 -13.72 39.17
N ALA A 28 7.83 -13.17 40.38
CA ALA A 28 7.76 -13.99 41.59
C ALA A 28 6.51 -14.89 41.61
N GLN A 29 5.43 -14.46 40.93
CA GLN A 29 4.23 -15.27 40.77
C GLN A 29 4.52 -16.54 39.96
N PHE A 30 5.22 -16.43 38.84
CA PHE A 30 5.61 -17.57 38.01
C PHE A 30 6.56 -18.52 38.77
N LEU A 31 7.55 -18.00 39.49
CA LEU A 31 8.47 -18.83 40.28
C LEU A 31 7.77 -19.62 41.41
N ASN A 32 6.59 -19.19 41.84
CA ASN A 32 5.78 -19.89 42.85
C ASN A 32 4.84 -20.94 42.24
N GLU A 33 4.72 -21.03 40.91
CA GLU A 33 3.95 -22.08 40.24
C GLU A 33 4.69 -23.43 40.31
N PHE A 34 6.02 -23.42 40.47
CA PHE A 34 6.81 -24.61 40.75
C PHE A 34 6.53 -25.12 42.17
N SER A 35 5.90 -26.29 42.26
CA SER A 35 5.60 -27.02 43.49
C SER A 35 6.80 -27.77 44.08
N SER A 36 7.84 -28.03 43.27
CA SER A 36 9.13 -28.59 43.70
C SER A 36 10.27 -28.23 42.73
N ASP A 37 11.51 -28.36 43.18
CA ASP A 37 12.70 -28.07 42.37
C ASP A 37 12.87 -29.05 41.18
N GLU A 38 12.30 -30.26 41.27
CA GLU A 38 12.31 -31.25 40.18
C GLU A 38 11.17 -31.05 39.16
N GLU A 39 10.20 -30.18 39.45
CA GLU A 39 9.08 -29.91 38.54
C GLU A 39 9.55 -29.08 37.34
N LYS A 40 9.03 -29.43 36.16
CA LYS A 40 9.25 -28.66 34.93
C LYS A 40 7.96 -27.99 34.50
N LEU A 41 8.04 -26.69 34.22
CA LEU A 41 6.95 -25.92 33.64
C LEU A 41 7.34 -25.43 32.25
N THR A 42 6.34 -25.20 31.40
CA THR A 42 6.56 -24.62 30.07
C THR A 42 6.47 -23.10 30.14
N PHE A 43 7.46 -22.41 29.61
CA PHE A 43 7.53 -20.95 29.59
C PHE A 43 8.16 -20.44 28.30
N ILE A 44 7.98 -19.14 28.04
CA ILE A 44 8.46 -18.44 26.85
C ILE A 44 9.57 -17.49 27.27
N ILE A 45 10.75 -17.68 26.70
CA ILE A 45 11.89 -16.78 26.85
C ILE A 45 11.83 -15.78 25.71
N LYS A 46 11.55 -14.51 26.01
CA LYS A 46 11.56 -13.42 25.03
C LYS A 46 12.92 -12.73 25.04
N LEU A 47 13.53 -12.58 23.86
CA LEU A 47 14.82 -11.92 23.71
C LEU A 47 14.63 -10.42 23.48
N LYS A 48 15.60 -9.63 23.96
CA LYS A 48 15.59 -8.17 23.95
C LYS A 48 15.78 -7.58 22.55
N GLU A 49 16.58 -8.23 21.73
CA GLU A 49 16.74 -7.82 20.33
C GLU A 49 15.47 -8.19 19.57
N GLN A 50 14.86 -7.23 18.88
CA GLN A 50 13.65 -7.45 18.09
C GLN A 50 13.85 -6.82 16.72
N THR A 51 13.41 -7.50 15.67
CA THR A 51 13.53 -7.01 14.30
C THR A 51 12.53 -5.87 14.05
N ASP A 52 13.00 -4.79 13.43
CA ASP A 52 12.10 -3.78 12.84
C ASP A 52 11.59 -4.30 11.49
N THR A 53 10.45 -4.99 11.52
CA THR A 53 9.89 -5.67 10.35
C THR A 53 9.40 -4.72 9.27
N GLU A 54 8.92 -3.53 9.64
CA GLU A 54 8.48 -2.51 8.68
C GLU A 54 9.66 -1.95 7.89
N VAL A 55 10.80 -1.69 8.55
CA VAL A 55 12.03 -1.26 7.86
C VAL A 55 12.51 -2.31 6.85
N ALA A 56 12.46 -3.59 7.21
CA ALA A 56 12.80 -4.68 6.29
C ALA A 56 11.85 -4.73 5.07
N ALA A 57 10.55 -4.59 5.31
CA ALA A 57 9.52 -4.57 4.28
C ALA A 57 9.68 -3.36 3.32
N GLU A 58 9.87 -2.15 3.85
CA GLU A 58 10.05 -0.92 3.08
C GLU A 58 11.30 -0.97 2.20
N ALA A 59 12.42 -1.45 2.75
CA ALA A 59 13.67 -1.61 2.00
C ALA A 59 13.52 -2.58 0.82
N ALA A 60 12.80 -3.69 1.03
CA ALA A 60 12.54 -4.68 -0.01
C ALA A 60 11.64 -4.13 -1.13
N LYS A 61 10.55 -3.43 -0.77
CA LYS A 61 9.68 -2.75 -1.74
C LYS A 61 10.45 -1.75 -2.58
N ALA A 62 11.20 -0.85 -1.95
CA ALA A 62 11.97 0.18 -2.65
C ALA A 62 12.97 -0.43 -3.64
N LYS A 63 13.60 -1.55 -3.29
CA LYS A 63 14.52 -2.28 -4.18
C LYS A 63 13.78 -2.95 -5.35
N ALA A 64 12.63 -3.58 -5.09
CA ALA A 64 11.85 -4.28 -6.12
C ALA A 64 11.24 -3.29 -7.13
N GLU A 65 10.74 -2.14 -6.67
CA GLU A 65 10.23 -1.05 -7.51
C GLU A 65 11.30 -0.49 -8.46
N GLN A 66 12.53 -0.29 -7.96
CA GLN A 66 13.66 0.14 -8.79
C GLN A 66 14.00 -0.85 -9.91
N SER A 67 13.67 -2.14 -9.73
CA SER A 67 13.93 -3.20 -10.70
C SER A 67 12.81 -3.44 -11.72
N ARG A 68 11.70 -2.69 -11.64
CA ARG A 68 10.48 -2.89 -12.47
C ARG A 68 9.90 -4.31 -12.36
N ALA A 69 9.97 -4.89 -11.15
CA ALA A 69 9.37 -6.20 -10.85
C ALA A 69 7.84 -6.16 -10.99
N SER A 70 7.20 -7.31 -11.18
CA SER A 70 5.74 -7.39 -11.16
C SER A 70 5.20 -7.13 -9.74
N LEU A 71 3.93 -6.77 -9.60
CA LEU A 71 3.32 -6.55 -8.27
C LEU A 71 3.43 -7.78 -7.36
N GLN A 72 3.16 -8.97 -7.92
CA GLN A 72 3.31 -10.25 -7.22
C GLN A 72 4.75 -10.48 -6.75
N ASP A 73 5.74 -10.10 -7.55
CA ASP A 73 7.15 -10.19 -7.14
C ASP A 73 7.50 -9.19 -6.05
N ILE A 74 6.91 -7.98 -6.08
CA ILE A 74 7.13 -6.96 -5.03
C ILE A 74 6.60 -7.46 -3.69
N GLU A 75 5.35 -7.95 -3.67
CA GLU A 75 4.70 -8.51 -2.48
C GLU A 75 5.47 -9.72 -1.93
N LEU A 76 5.83 -10.67 -2.80
CA LEU A 76 6.59 -11.85 -2.37
C LEU A 76 7.99 -11.50 -1.85
N ASN A 77 8.67 -10.52 -2.46
CA ASN A 77 9.99 -10.08 -2.00
C ASN A 77 9.91 -9.34 -0.66
N GLN A 78 8.89 -8.50 -0.46
CA GLN A 78 8.58 -7.88 0.84
C GLN A 78 8.40 -8.96 1.90
N HIS A 79 7.52 -9.93 1.64
CA HIS A 79 7.21 -11.02 2.57
C HIS A 79 8.46 -11.82 2.96
N LYS A 80 9.26 -12.22 1.96
CA LYS A 80 10.52 -12.95 2.18
C LYS A 80 11.55 -12.14 2.94
N ALA A 81 11.62 -10.83 2.73
CA ALA A 81 12.56 -9.96 3.44
C ALA A 81 12.23 -9.87 4.93
N VAL A 82 10.94 -9.79 5.29
CA VAL A 82 10.49 -9.83 6.68
C VAL A 82 10.89 -11.15 7.34
N ILE A 83 10.64 -12.29 6.69
CA ILE A 83 11.02 -13.61 7.22
C ILE A 83 12.54 -13.70 7.39
N SER A 84 13.32 -13.29 6.39
CA SER A 84 14.78 -13.33 6.46
C SER A 84 15.30 -12.50 7.62
N ALA A 85 14.80 -11.27 7.79
CA ALA A 85 15.25 -10.39 8.86
C ALA A 85 14.90 -10.95 10.25
N LEU A 86 13.71 -11.52 10.42
CA LEU A 86 13.32 -12.18 11.68
C LEU A 86 14.23 -13.38 11.99
N LYS A 87 14.50 -14.23 10.99
CA LYS A 87 15.39 -15.38 11.13
C LYS A 87 16.81 -14.97 11.49
N ASP A 88 17.39 -14.05 10.72
CA ASP A 88 18.74 -13.55 10.94
C ASP A 88 18.91 -12.99 12.36
N THR A 89 17.95 -12.17 12.84
CA THR A 89 17.95 -11.67 14.22
C THR A 89 17.85 -12.81 15.24
N SER A 90 16.93 -13.75 15.04
CA SER A 90 16.71 -14.85 15.99
C SER A 90 17.91 -15.80 16.08
N GLU A 91 18.49 -16.21 14.94
CA GLU A 91 19.64 -17.11 14.89
C GLU A 91 20.85 -16.49 15.59
N GLN A 92 21.06 -15.18 15.43
CA GLN A 92 22.18 -14.48 16.06
C GLN A 92 21.97 -14.28 17.57
N SER A 93 20.78 -13.88 17.99
CA SER A 93 20.53 -13.46 19.38
C SER A 93 20.11 -14.60 20.31
N GLN A 94 19.62 -15.74 19.78
CA GLN A 94 19.22 -16.90 20.59
C GLN A 94 20.37 -17.87 20.86
N GLN A 95 21.50 -17.74 20.15
CA GLN A 95 22.56 -18.74 20.11
C GLN A 95 23.06 -19.18 21.51
N ASP A 96 23.37 -18.23 22.38
CA ASP A 96 23.94 -18.52 23.70
C ASP A 96 22.90 -19.17 24.63
N VAL A 97 21.66 -18.68 24.61
CA VAL A 97 20.54 -19.25 25.39
C VAL A 97 20.21 -20.66 24.90
N LEU A 98 20.15 -20.89 23.59
CA LEU A 98 19.91 -22.22 23.02
C LEU A 98 21.02 -23.20 23.41
N GLY A 99 22.29 -22.80 23.32
CA GLY A 99 23.41 -23.64 23.72
C GLY A 99 23.34 -24.05 25.20
N TYR A 100 22.93 -23.14 26.09
CA TYR A 100 22.68 -23.47 27.50
C TYR A 100 21.50 -24.41 27.68
N LEU A 101 20.38 -24.17 27.01
CA LEU A 101 19.19 -25.03 27.12
C LEU A 101 19.45 -26.44 26.60
N GLU A 102 20.20 -26.59 25.51
CA GLU A 102 20.62 -27.89 24.97
C GLU A 102 21.46 -28.68 25.99
N GLU A 103 22.40 -28.02 26.69
CA GLU A 103 23.14 -28.64 27.81
C GLU A 103 22.19 -29.08 28.94
N GLN A 104 21.21 -28.24 29.29
CA GLN A 104 20.21 -28.58 30.30
C GLN A 104 19.27 -29.72 29.86
N GLU A 105 19.02 -29.88 28.56
CA GLU A 105 18.27 -31.01 28.02
C GLU A 105 19.05 -32.32 28.16
N GLU A 106 20.36 -32.31 27.87
CA GLU A 106 21.24 -33.48 28.10
C GLU A 106 21.31 -33.88 29.59
N LEU A 107 21.25 -32.90 30.49
CA LEU A 107 21.20 -33.12 31.94
C LEU A 107 19.81 -33.53 32.45
N GLY A 108 18.79 -33.50 31.59
CA GLY A 108 17.42 -33.85 31.96
C GLY A 108 16.69 -32.77 32.75
N ASN A 109 17.17 -31.51 32.74
CA ASN A 109 16.55 -30.36 33.39
C ASN A 109 15.64 -29.55 32.44
N ALA A 110 15.87 -29.63 31.13
CA ALA A 110 15.03 -29.04 30.08
C ALA A 110 14.51 -30.10 29.11
N THR A 111 13.46 -29.76 28.37
CA THR A 111 12.85 -30.54 27.28
C THR A 111 12.02 -29.59 26.40
N ASN A 112 11.62 -30.04 25.20
CA ASN A 112 10.74 -29.29 24.30
C ASN A 112 11.27 -27.88 23.95
N ILE A 113 12.59 -27.75 23.76
CA ILE A 113 13.22 -26.49 23.38
C ILE A 113 12.81 -26.17 21.94
N LYS A 114 12.15 -25.02 21.77
CA LYS A 114 11.61 -24.63 20.48
C LYS A 114 11.84 -23.14 20.19
N PRO A 115 12.76 -22.81 19.26
CA PRO A 115 12.97 -21.44 18.85
C PRO A 115 11.84 -20.96 17.93
N TYR A 116 11.46 -19.70 18.11
CA TYR A 116 10.53 -18.95 17.28
C TYR A 116 11.18 -17.66 16.80
N TYR A 117 11.26 -17.49 15.49
CA TYR A 117 11.80 -16.26 14.92
C TYR A 117 10.75 -15.14 14.91
N ILE A 118 9.46 -15.47 14.89
CA ILE A 118 8.37 -14.48 14.74
C ILE A 118 8.24 -13.50 15.93
N ILE A 119 8.67 -13.91 17.12
CA ILE A 119 8.73 -13.05 18.33
C ILE A 119 10.15 -12.90 18.89
N ASN A 120 11.15 -13.41 18.15
CA ASN A 120 12.48 -13.70 18.66
C ASN A 120 12.43 -14.27 20.11
N GLY A 121 11.92 -15.49 20.23
CA GLY A 121 11.73 -16.14 21.53
C GLY A 121 11.93 -17.64 21.47
N ILE A 122 12.05 -18.27 22.64
CA ILE A 122 12.24 -19.70 22.79
C ILE A 122 11.18 -20.23 23.77
N VAL A 123 10.39 -21.21 23.35
CA VAL A 123 9.54 -21.98 24.26
C VAL A 123 10.33 -23.15 24.79
N VAL A 124 10.27 -23.40 26.10
CA VAL A 124 10.95 -24.52 26.73
C VAL A 124 10.16 -25.05 27.92
N THR A 125 10.23 -26.37 28.14
CA THR A 125 9.75 -27.02 29.36
C THR A 125 10.95 -27.34 30.25
N ALA A 126 11.16 -26.59 31.34
CA ALA A 126 12.36 -26.73 32.19
C ALA A 126 12.09 -26.49 33.68
N THR A 127 13.06 -26.85 34.52
CA THR A 127 12.98 -26.65 35.97
C THR A 127 13.10 -25.18 36.37
N LYS A 128 12.81 -24.91 37.65
CA LYS A 128 12.91 -23.58 38.24
C LYS A 128 14.32 -23.01 38.12
N GLU A 129 15.34 -23.82 38.39
CA GLU A 129 16.75 -23.39 38.33
C GLU A 129 17.13 -22.95 36.93
N VAL A 130 16.65 -23.66 35.90
CA VAL A 130 16.88 -23.29 34.50
C VAL A 130 16.21 -21.96 34.18
N ALA A 131 14.96 -21.75 34.63
CA ALA A 131 14.27 -20.47 34.43
C ALA A 131 15.00 -19.31 35.13
N GLU A 132 15.48 -19.51 36.35
CA GLU A 132 16.28 -18.53 37.09
C GLU A 132 17.61 -18.22 36.39
N GLU A 133 18.33 -19.24 35.92
CA GLU A 133 19.61 -19.06 35.22
C GLU A 133 19.43 -18.37 33.87
N VAL A 134 18.43 -18.77 33.07
CA VAL A 134 18.10 -18.09 31.79
C VAL A 134 17.80 -16.60 32.01
N SER A 135 17.15 -16.24 33.12
CA SER A 135 16.87 -14.82 33.42
C SER A 135 18.15 -13.98 33.56
N THR A 136 19.30 -14.60 33.85
CA THR A 136 20.58 -13.90 34.01
C THR A 136 21.25 -13.53 32.68
N PHE A 137 20.86 -14.16 31.58
CA PHE A 137 21.40 -13.89 30.24
C PHE A 137 21.06 -12.44 29.84
N THR A 138 22.04 -11.72 29.28
CA THR A 138 21.92 -10.29 29.00
C THR A 138 20.93 -9.97 27.88
N GLU A 139 20.82 -10.89 26.94
CA GLU A 139 19.98 -10.91 25.75
C GLU A 139 18.53 -11.28 26.07
N VAL A 140 18.26 -11.91 27.21
CA VAL A 140 16.89 -12.23 27.65
C VAL A 140 16.21 -10.96 28.16
N GLU A 141 15.07 -10.61 27.57
CA GLU A 141 14.21 -9.51 28.00
C GLU A 141 13.31 -9.94 29.16
N LYS A 142 12.58 -11.04 28.96
CA LYS A 142 11.54 -11.48 29.89
C LYS A 142 11.27 -12.98 29.76
N ILE A 143 10.91 -13.61 30.87
CA ILE A 143 10.34 -14.94 30.93
C ILE A 143 8.83 -14.79 31.15
N LEU A 144 8.05 -15.26 30.17
CA LEU A 144 6.60 -15.23 30.16
C LEU A 144 6.04 -16.60 30.51
N VAL A 145 4.95 -16.61 31.27
CA VAL A 145 4.18 -17.83 31.53
C VAL A 145 3.55 -18.29 30.23
N ASN A 146 3.54 -19.60 29.97
CA ASN A 146 2.78 -20.17 28.86
C ASN A 146 1.29 -20.23 29.25
N GLU A 147 0.58 -19.11 29.13
CA GLU A 147 -0.81 -19.03 29.58
C GLU A 147 -1.75 -19.85 28.68
N THR A 148 -2.88 -20.26 29.25
CA THR A 148 -3.97 -20.88 28.49
C THR A 148 -5.00 -19.83 28.11
N ARG A 149 -5.27 -19.72 26.82
CA ARG A 149 -6.33 -18.91 26.21
C ARG A 149 -7.53 -19.82 25.91
N ASN A 150 -8.73 -19.24 25.98
CA ASN A 150 -9.96 -19.95 25.65
C ASN A 150 -10.72 -19.21 24.55
N LEU A 151 -11.35 -19.96 23.65
CA LEU A 151 -12.37 -19.39 22.78
C LEU A 151 -13.48 -18.78 23.64
N HIS A 152 -14.03 -17.66 23.20
CA HIS A 152 -15.13 -17.02 23.91
C HIS A 152 -16.34 -17.97 23.94
N GLU A 153 -16.97 -18.12 25.11
CA GLU A 153 -18.22 -18.87 25.23
C GLU A 153 -19.26 -18.25 24.29
N THR A 154 -19.84 -19.09 23.44
CA THR A 154 -20.92 -18.72 22.52
C THR A 154 -22.22 -19.35 22.99
N THR A 155 -23.30 -18.57 23.02
CA THR A 155 -24.65 -19.11 23.19
C THR A 155 -25.09 -19.75 21.87
N LYS A 156 -25.24 -21.07 21.87
CA LYS A 156 -25.72 -21.86 20.71
C LYS A 156 -27.24 -22.00 20.79
N SER A 157 -27.96 -21.65 19.73
CA SER A 157 -29.34 -22.10 19.55
C SER A 157 -29.36 -23.20 18.49
N GLU A 158 -29.59 -24.44 18.92
CA GLU A 158 -29.80 -25.58 18.01
C GLU A 158 -31.27 -25.62 17.60
N GLU A 159 -31.63 -24.89 16.56
CA GLU A 159 -32.85 -25.17 15.80
C GLU A 159 -32.51 -25.36 14.31
N ASN A 160 -33.31 -26.15 13.60
CA ASN A 160 -33.24 -26.26 12.14
C ASN A 160 -33.68 -24.92 11.52
N VAL A 161 -32.80 -23.92 11.56
CA VAL A 161 -33.11 -22.56 11.09
C VAL A 161 -33.02 -22.54 9.57
N SER A 162 -34.19 -22.42 8.92
CA SER A 162 -34.32 -22.09 7.50
C SER A 162 -33.73 -20.70 7.24
N VAL A 163 -33.15 -20.50 6.04
CA VAL A 163 -32.58 -19.21 5.62
C VAL A 163 -33.58 -18.07 5.90
N GLN A 164 -33.18 -17.05 6.67
CA GLN A 164 -34.09 -15.98 7.11
C GLN A 164 -34.58 -15.13 5.92
N ASN A 165 -33.84 -15.09 4.81
CA ASN A 165 -34.26 -14.48 3.54
C ASN A 165 -34.44 -15.53 2.43
N ALA A 166 -35.47 -16.36 2.57
CA ALA A 166 -35.79 -17.47 1.65
C ALA A 166 -36.02 -17.05 0.18
N ALA A 167 -36.20 -15.76 -0.12
CA ALA A 167 -36.36 -15.26 -1.48
C ALA A 167 -35.04 -15.13 -2.25
N GLN A 168 -33.91 -14.96 -1.55
CA GLN A 168 -32.57 -14.78 -2.15
C GLN A 168 -31.53 -15.80 -1.65
N ASN A 169 -31.84 -16.58 -0.61
CA ASN A 169 -30.92 -17.53 0.04
C ASN A 169 -29.67 -16.89 0.66
N ILE A 170 -29.76 -15.61 1.06
CA ILE A 170 -28.68 -14.82 1.66
C ILE A 170 -29.00 -14.56 3.14
N GLU A 171 -28.04 -14.78 4.03
CA GLU A 171 -28.24 -14.50 5.46
C GLU A 171 -28.23 -13.00 5.78
N TRP A 172 -29.01 -12.61 6.79
CA TRP A 172 -29.23 -11.20 7.13
C TRP A 172 -27.93 -10.45 7.44
N ASN A 173 -26.94 -11.12 8.05
CA ASN A 173 -25.66 -10.54 8.41
C ASN A 173 -24.82 -10.23 7.18
N ILE A 174 -24.98 -11.01 6.11
CA ILE A 174 -24.28 -10.83 4.84
C ILE A 174 -24.88 -9.67 4.05
N ASP A 175 -26.21 -9.60 4.02
CA ASP A 175 -26.95 -8.46 3.47
C ASP A 175 -26.61 -7.16 4.24
N ARG A 176 -26.53 -7.23 5.57
CA ARG A 176 -26.30 -6.04 6.42
C ARG A 176 -24.96 -5.35 6.19
N VAL A 177 -23.92 -6.12 5.83
CA VAL A 177 -22.61 -5.55 5.48
C VAL A 177 -22.54 -5.12 4.01
N GLY A 178 -23.59 -5.28 3.21
CA GLY A 178 -23.64 -4.86 1.81
C GLY A 178 -22.80 -5.72 0.86
N ALA A 179 -22.60 -7.00 1.20
CA ALA A 179 -21.84 -7.94 0.37
C ALA A 179 -22.53 -8.26 -0.97
N PRO A 180 -23.88 -8.46 -1.03
CA PRO A 180 -24.55 -8.76 -2.30
C PRO A 180 -24.37 -7.71 -3.40
N GLU A 181 -24.26 -6.43 -3.03
CA GLU A 181 -23.98 -5.34 -3.97
C GLU A 181 -22.56 -5.42 -4.54
N ALA A 182 -21.58 -5.83 -3.73
CA ALA A 182 -20.22 -6.07 -4.19
C ALA A 182 -20.16 -7.29 -5.14
N TRP A 183 -20.86 -8.38 -4.81
CA TRP A 183 -20.95 -9.56 -5.68
C TRP A 183 -21.61 -9.22 -7.01
N SER A 184 -22.69 -8.43 -7.00
CA SER A 184 -23.37 -7.95 -8.20
C SER A 184 -22.47 -7.07 -9.07
N SER A 185 -21.45 -6.45 -8.47
CA SER A 185 -20.42 -5.66 -9.15
C SER A 185 -19.20 -6.49 -9.57
N GLY A 186 -19.22 -7.80 -9.37
CA GLY A 186 -18.16 -8.74 -9.76
C GLY A 186 -17.08 -9.00 -8.70
N PHE A 187 -17.30 -8.56 -7.46
CA PHE A 187 -16.36 -8.74 -6.35
C PHE A 187 -16.92 -9.72 -5.34
N ASP A 188 -16.44 -10.96 -5.33
CA ASP A 188 -16.85 -12.04 -4.43
C ASP A 188 -15.69 -12.61 -3.59
N GLY A 189 -14.49 -12.02 -3.68
CA GLY A 189 -13.26 -12.45 -3.01
C GLY A 189 -12.38 -13.38 -3.86
N THR A 190 -12.74 -13.65 -5.12
CA THR A 190 -11.95 -14.51 -6.00
C THR A 190 -10.49 -14.05 -6.10
N GLY A 191 -9.57 -14.99 -5.93
CA GLY A 191 -8.12 -14.75 -5.99
C GLY A 191 -7.47 -14.49 -4.64
N VAL A 192 -8.25 -14.34 -3.57
CA VAL A 192 -7.77 -14.08 -2.20
C VAL A 192 -7.80 -15.34 -1.34
N VAL A 193 -6.83 -15.49 -0.45
CA VAL A 193 -6.73 -16.57 0.53
C VAL A 193 -6.88 -16.00 1.94
N VAL A 194 -7.87 -16.50 2.69
CA VAL A 194 -8.10 -16.16 4.09
C VAL A 194 -7.71 -17.33 4.99
N ALA A 195 -6.95 -17.04 6.04
CA ALA A 195 -6.63 -17.99 7.09
C ALA A 195 -7.51 -17.81 8.32
N THR A 196 -7.75 -18.90 9.04
CA THR A 196 -8.33 -18.89 10.38
C THR A 196 -7.41 -19.58 11.37
N ILE A 197 -7.10 -18.92 12.50
CA ILE A 197 -6.51 -19.58 13.68
C ILE A 197 -7.65 -19.81 14.67
N ASP A 198 -8.08 -21.06 14.83
CA ASP A 198 -9.31 -21.40 15.57
C ASP A 198 -9.31 -22.88 16.06
N SER A 199 -10.47 -23.47 16.34
CA SER A 199 -10.66 -24.87 16.78
C SER A 199 -10.51 -25.93 15.67
N GLY A 200 -10.35 -25.47 14.43
CA GLY A 200 -10.27 -26.28 13.22
C GLY A 200 -11.37 -25.97 12.21
N VAL A 201 -11.43 -26.73 11.11
CA VAL A 201 -12.47 -26.57 10.07
C VAL A 201 -12.91 -27.92 9.51
N ASP A 202 -14.22 -28.18 9.45
CA ASP A 202 -14.78 -29.30 8.67
C ASP A 202 -14.67 -29.01 7.17
N TRP A 203 -13.55 -29.40 6.55
CA TRP A 203 -13.31 -29.15 5.13
C TRP A 203 -14.26 -29.88 4.20
N LYS A 204 -14.98 -30.90 4.66
CA LYS A 204 -15.95 -31.64 3.85
C LYS A 204 -17.33 -30.98 3.85
N HIS A 205 -17.52 -29.94 4.67
CA HIS A 205 -18.77 -29.21 4.75
C HIS A 205 -19.20 -28.70 3.36
N PRO A 206 -20.46 -28.91 2.92
CA PRO A 206 -20.92 -28.55 1.58
C PRO A 206 -20.64 -27.10 1.17
N ALA A 207 -20.80 -26.16 2.10
CA ALA A 207 -20.52 -24.74 1.88
C ALA A 207 -19.03 -24.35 1.87
N LEU A 208 -18.13 -25.23 2.35
CA LEU A 208 -16.70 -24.91 2.54
C LEU A 208 -15.76 -25.69 1.64
N LYS A 209 -16.16 -26.88 1.21
CA LYS A 209 -15.29 -27.84 0.50
C LYS A 209 -14.65 -27.26 -0.75
N GLU A 210 -15.45 -26.62 -1.62
CA GLU A 210 -14.94 -26.00 -2.85
C GLU A 210 -14.14 -24.72 -2.60
N LYS A 211 -14.19 -24.18 -1.39
CA LYS A 211 -13.46 -22.99 -0.96
C LYS A 211 -12.14 -23.36 -0.27
N TYR A 212 -11.96 -24.61 0.11
CA TYR A 212 -10.70 -25.07 0.69
C TYR A 212 -9.58 -25.00 -0.36
N ARG A 213 -8.48 -24.29 -0.08
CA ARG A 213 -7.35 -24.19 -1.01
C ARG A 213 -6.75 -25.55 -1.35
N GLY A 214 -6.76 -26.47 -0.38
CA GLY A 214 -6.27 -27.83 -0.55
C GLY A 214 -7.20 -28.77 -1.36
N TYR A 215 -8.35 -28.30 -1.85
CA TYR A 215 -9.25 -29.10 -2.67
C TYR A 215 -9.40 -28.51 -4.08
N ASN A 216 -9.16 -29.36 -5.09
CA ASN A 216 -9.38 -29.01 -6.49
C ASN A 216 -10.71 -29.61 -6.96
N ALA A 217 -11.72 -28.75 -7.17
CA ALA A 217 -13.07 -29.17 -7.56
C ALA A 217 -13.14 -29.81 -8.95
N GLU A 218 -12.28 -29.41 -9.89
CA GLU A 218 -12.26 -29.93 -11.26
C GLU A 218 -11.77 -31.38 -11.33
N THR A 219 -10.80 -31.73 -10.48
CA THR A 219 -10.15 -33.04 -10.48
C THR A 219 -10.60 -33.94 -9.32
N GLY A 220 -11.27 -33.37 -8.32
CA GLY A 220 -11.60 -34.04 -7.07
C GLY A 220 -10.40 -34.36 -6.17
N LYS A 221 -9.19 -33.90 -6.52
CA LYS A 221 -7.96 -34.16 -5.75
C LYS A 221 -7.88 -33.28 -4.51
N VAL A 222 -7.30 -33.85 -3.45
CA VAL A 222 -7.08 -33.19 -2.17
C VAL A 222 -5.59 -33.21 -1.85
N ASN A 223 -5.05 -32.06 -1.45
CA ASN A 223 -3.73 -31.91 -0.86
C ASN A 223 -3.81 -30.94 0.32
N HIS A 224 -3.60 -31.46 1.53
CA HIS A 224 -3.68 -30.65 2.75
C HIS A 224 -2.42 -29.84 3.02
N GLN A 225 -1.29 -30.17 2.38
CA GLN A 225 -0.03 -29.47 2.60
C GLN A 225 -0.14 -27.99 2.31
N TYR A 226 0.49 -27.18 3.16
CA TYR A 226 0.47 -25.72 3.15
C TYR A 226 -0.92 -25.08 3.28
N SER A 227 -2.01 -25.85 3.38
CA SER A 227 -3.39 -25.32 3.50
C SER A 227 -4.07 -25.71 4.80
N TRP A 228 -3.44 -26.57 5.58
CA TRP A 228 -3.90 -26.98 6.88
C TRP A 228 -2.72 -27.21 7.81
N PHE A 229 -2.87 -26.78 9.06
CA PHE A 229 -1.94 -27.06 10.12
C PHE A 229 -2.70 -27.27 11.43
N ASP A 230 -2.23 -28.22 12.22
CA ASP A 230 -2.77 -28.51 13.54
C ASP A 230 -1.64 -28.27 14.54
N ALA A 231 -1.76 -27.18 15.29
CA ALA A 231 -0.76 -26.75 16.27
C ALA A 231 -0.89 -27.53 17.58
N VAL A 232 -2.00 -28.27 17.80
CA VAL A 232 -2.24 -29.02 19.04
C VAL A 232 -1.85 -30.50 18.92
N ASN A 233 -1.96 -31.20 20.05
CA ASN A 233 -1.41 -32.49 20.49
C ASN A 233 -1.16 -33.65 19.48
N ASP A 234 -1.72 -33.67 18.26
CA ASP A 234 -1.54 -34.77 17.30
C ASP A 234 -1.10 -34.34 15.88
N LYS A 235 -0.93 -33.03 15.62
CA LYS A 235 -0.60 -32.48 14.29
C LYS A 235 -1.38 -33.16 13.16
N ASN A 236 -2.69 -33.36 13.33
CA ASN A 236 -3.48 -34.12 12.39
C ASN A 236 -3.38 -33.51 11.00
N LYS A 237 -3.08 -34.34 10.00
CA LYS A 237 -2.80 -33.88 8.62
C LYS A 237 -4.06 -33.63 7.80
N VAL A 238 -5.23 -33.99 8.33
CA VAL A 238 -6.52 -33.80 7.67
C VAL A 238 -7.34 -32.80 8.49
N PRO A 239 -7.90 -31.74 7.86
CA PRO A 239 -8.73 -30.78 8.57
C PRO A 239 -9.94 -31.45 9.24
N TYR A 240 -10.22 -31.00 10.45
CA TYR A 240 -11.36 -31.41 11.24
C TYR A 240 -11.67 -30.33 12.26
N ASP A 241 -12.87 -30.38 12.85
CA ASP A 241 -13.29 -29.44 13.88
C ASP A 241 -14.27 -30.11 14.85
N PRO A 242 -13.80 -30.59 16.01
CA PRO A 242 -14.65 -31.23 17.00
C PRO A 242 -15.45 -30.23 17.83
N ASN A 243 -15.00 -28.97 17.93
CA ASN A 243 -15.65 -27.92 18.70
C ASN A 243 -16.78 -27.22 17.90
N GLY A 244 -16.50 -26.95 16.62
CA GLY A 244 -17.41 -26.34 15.65
C GLY A 244 -17.29 -24.83 15.50
N HIS A 245 -16.55 -24.15 16.38
CA HIS A 245 -16.38 -22.69 16.33
C HIS A 245 -15.65 -22.25 15.04
N GLY A 246 -14.52 -22.87 14.71
CA GLY A 246 -13.75 -22.51 13.52
C GLY A 246 -14.49 -22.80 12.21
N THR A 247 -15.28 -23.88 12.15
CA THR A 247 -16.18 -24.17 11.02
C THR A 247 -17.24 -23.08 10.84
N HIS A 248 -17.76 -22.53 11.95
CA HIS A 248 -18.76 -21.45 11.93
C HIS A 248 -18.16 -20.13 11.45
N VAL A 249 -17.02 -19.75 12.02
CA VAL A 249 -16.27 -18.55 11.63
C VAL A 249 -15.87 -18.60 10.16
N THR A 250 -15.30 -19.72 9.69
CA THR A 250 -14.91 -19.90 8.29
C THR A 250 -16.11 -19.79 7.34
N GLY A 251 -17.28 -20.33 7.74
CA GLY A 251 -18.53 -20.17 6.99
C GLY A 251 -18.94 -18.72 6.79
N THR A 252 -18.80 -17.88 7.81
CA THR A 252 -19.13 -16.45 7.74
C THR A 252 -18.17 -15.69 6.80
N ILE A 253 -16.95 -16.19 6.60
CA ILE A 253 -15.99 -15.61 5.64
C ILE A 253 -16.34 -16.04 4.22
N VAL A 254 -16.38 -17.35 3.93
CA VAL A 254 -16.37 -17.87 2.54
C VAL A 254 -17.51 -18.83 2.20
N GLY A 255 -18.37 -19.16 3.16
CA GLY A 255 -19.34 -20.24 3.02
C GLY A 255 -20.39 -20.00 1.93
N SER A 256 -20.42 -20.89 0.94
CA SER A 256 -21.44 -20.91 -0.11
C SER A 256 -21.52 -22.29 -0.74
N GLU A 257 -22.74 -22.80 -0.90
CA GLU A 257 -22.97 -24.06 -1.62
C GLU A 257 -22.78 -23.90 -3.15
N PRO A 258 -22.31 -24.93 -3.87
CA PRO A 258 -21.96 -24.81 -5.30
C PRO A 258 -23.12 -24.38 -6.22
N ASN A 259 -24.35 -24.71 -5.82
CA ASN A 259 -25.58 -24.36 -6.54
C ASN A 259 -26.13 -22.97 -6.18
N GLY A 260 -25.46 -22.23 -5.28
CA GLY A 260 -25.88 -20.92 -4.80
C GLY A 260 -27.14 -20.93 -3.92
N THR A 261 -27.59 -22.09 -3.43
CA THR A 261 -28.85 -22.17 -2.65
C THR A 261 -28.70 -21.82 -1.18
N ASN A 262 -27.48 -21.56 -0.72
CA ASN A 262 -27.19 -21.22 0.69
C ASN A 262 -25.89 -20.41 0.75
N GLN A 263 -26.03 -19.09 0.90
CA GLN A 263 -24.92 -18.13 0.92
C GLN A 263 -24.79 -17.55 2.33
N ILE A 264 -23.84 -18.09 3.10
CA ILE A 264 -23.61 -17.75 4.51
C ILE A 264 -22.31 -16.95 4.72
N GLY A 265 -21.49 -16.78 3.68
CA GLY A 265 -20.21 -16.10 3.73
C GLY A 265 -20.18 -14.77 2.96
N VAL A 266 -19.39 -13.82 3.44
CA VAL A 266 -19.25 -12.46 2.84
C VAL A 266 -18.44 -12.48 1.54
N ALA A 267 -17.43 -13.35 1.44
CA ALA A 267 -16.53 -13.49 0.29
C ALA A 267 -16.55 -14.93 -0.26
N PRO A 268 -17.66 -15.36 -0.89
CA PRO A 268 -17.84 -16.74 -1.33
C PRO A 268 -16.91 -17.18 -2.47
N GLY A 269 -16.18 -16.27 -3.13
CA GLY A 269 -15.17 -16.56 -4.15
C GLY A 269 -13.77 -16.81 -3.58
N ALA A 270 -13.50 -16.36 -2.35
CA ALA A 270 -12.20 -16.52 -1.71
C ALA A 270 -11.91 -17.99 -1.35
N LYS A 271 -10.61 -18.29 -1.19
CA LYS A 271 -10.14 -19.59 -0.69
C LYS A 271 -9.80 -19.49 0.79
N TRP A 272 -9.91 -20.60 1.50
CA TRP A 272 -9.51 -20.67 2.90
C TRP A 272 -8.37 -21.67 3.14
N ILE A 273 -7.56 -21.34 4.15
CA ILE A 273 -6.64 -22.24 4.85
C ILE A 273 -6.93 -22.19 6.36
N GLY A 274 -6.61 -23.25 7.08
CA GLY A 274 -6.97 -23.35 8.50
C GLY A 274 -5.79 -23.77 9.37
N VAL A 275 -5.69 -23.13 10.53
CA VAL A 275 -4.84 -23.58 11.62
C VAL A 275 -5.72 -23.92 12.82
N LYS A 276 -5.68 -25.18 13.25
CA LYS A 276 -6.24 -25.59 14.53
C LYS A 276 -5.23 -25.26 15.63
N ALA A 277 -5.48 -24.20 16.38
CA ALA A 277 -4.67 -23.83 17.55
C ALA A 277 -5.40 -24.08 18.86
N PHE A 278 -6.74 -24.18 18.82
CA PHE A 278 -7.54 -24.49 19.99
C PHE A 278 -7.92 -25.97 19.98
N GLY A 279 -7.74 -26.64 21.13
CA GLY A 279 -8.13 -28.02 21.38
C GLY A 279 -9.64 -28.24 21.34
N ASP A 280 -10.07 -29.47 21.62
CA ASP A 280 -11.47 -29.88 21.51
C ASP A 280 -12.36 -29.18 22.54
N ASP A 281 -11.77 -28.83 23.69
CA ASP A 281 -12.37 -28.03 24.75
C ASP A 281 -12.38 -26.52 24.47
N GLY A 282 -11.76 -26.09 23.36
CA GLY A 282 -11.65 -24.68 23.00
C GLY A 282 -10.52 -23.94 23.73
N SER A 283 -9.55 -24.64 24.30
CA SER A 283 -8.36 -24.05 24.94
C SER A 283 -7.13 -24.09 24.01
N ALA A 284 -6.24 -23.11 24.13
CA ALA A 284 -4.94 -23.06 23.43
C ALA A 284 -3.89 -22.50 24.38
N THR A 285 -2.66 -22.98 24.32
CA THR A 285 -1.56 -22.32 25.02
C THR A 285 -0.98 -21.19 24.18
N ASP A 286 -0.32 -20.21 24.81
CA ASP A 286 0.40 -19.16 24.09
C ASP A 286 1.42 -19.75 23.11
N ALA A 287 2.08 -20.87 23.47
CA ALA A 287 2.96 -21.62 22.58
C ALA A 287 2.26 -22.19 21.33
N ASP A 288 1.03 -22.70 21.45
CA ASP A 288 0.23 -23.18 20.31
C ASP A 288 -0.12 -22.03 19.36
N LEU A 289 -0.43 -20.86 19.92
CA LEU A 289 -0.76 -19.64 19.15
C LEU A 289 0.46 -19.04 18.45
N LEU A 290 1.65 -19.15 19.05
CA LEU A 290 2.92 -18.74 18.42
C LEU A 290 3.31 -19.69 17.28
N GLU A 291 3.14 -21.00 17.45
CA GLU A 291 3.33 -21.97 16.36
C GLU A 291 2.37 -21.70 15.20
N ALA A 292 1.09 -21.52 15.52
CA ALA A 292 0.08 -21.18 14.53
C ALA A 292 0.47 -19.92 13.76
N ALA A 293 0.96 -18.90 14.46
CA ALA A 293 1.33 -17.65 13.83
C ALA A 293 2.54 -17.72 12.91
N GLN A 294 3.57 -18.44 13.34
CA GLN A 294 4.75 -18.66 12.52
C GLN A 294 4.40 -19.44 11.25
N TRP A 295 3.51 -20.43 11.35
CA TRP A 295 3.04 -21.19 10.19
C TRP A 295 2.17 -20.34 9.24
N ILE A 296 1.34 -19.42 9.76
CA ILE A 296 0.62 -18.45 8.92
C ILE A 296 1.60 -17.57 8.14
N LEU A 297 2.68 -17.12 8.79
CA LEU A 297 3.70 -16.29 8.15
C LEU A 297 4.49 -17.09 7.10
N THR A 298 4.78 -18.37 7.33
CA THR A 298 5.42 -19.24 6.34
C THR A 298 4.84 -20.66 6.39
N PRO A 299 3.85 -20.99 5.54
CA PRO A 299 3.30 -22.34 5.52
C PRO A 299 4.41 -23.36 5.25
N THR A 300 4.56 -24.30 6.17
CA THR A 300 5.66 -25.26 6.19
C THR A 300 5.11 -26.68 6.15
N ASP A 301 5.76 -27.57 5.40
CA ASP A 301 5.39 -28.99 5.37
C ASP A 301 6.13 -29.82 6.43
N ASP A 302 5.80 -31.11 6.53
CA ASP A 302 6.40 -32.03 7.49
C ASP A 302 7.92 -32.22 7.33
N ALA A 303 8.47 -31.90 6.17
CA ALA A 303 9.91 -31.99 5.90
C ALA A 303 10.65 -30.68 6.20
N GLY A 304 9.93 -29.65 6.67
CA GLY A 304 10.48 -28.33 6.94
C GLY A 304 10.63 -27.45 5.71
N ASN A 305 10.03 -27.81 4.56
CA ASN A 305 10.06 -26.93 3.39
C ASN A 305 9.06 -25.79 3.58
N GLU A 306 9.57 -24.56 3.55
CA GLU A 306 8.79 -23.35 3.73
C GLU A 306 8.27 -22.82 2.39
N ARG A 307 7.02 -22.33 2.38
CA ARG A 307 6.35 -21.77 1.21
C ARG A 307 5.73 -20.41 1.52
N PRO A 308 6.56 -19.35 1.66
CA PRO A 308 6.07 -17.99 1.89
C PRO A 308 5.17 -17.48 0.75
N ASP A 309 5.33 -17.98 -0.47
CA ASP A 309 4.44 -17.68 -1.60
C ASP A 309 3.04 -18.31 -1.48
N LEU A 310 2.82 -19.16 -0.47
CA LEU A 310 1.52 -19.73 -0.13
C LEU A 310 0.99 -19.16 1.20
N ALA A 311 1.58 -18.11 1.77
CA ALA A 311 0.99 -17.40 2.90
C ALA A 311 -0.41 -16.85 2.53
N PRO A 312 -1.33 -16.67 3.50
CA PRO A 312 -2.63 -16.06 3.25
C PRO A 312 -2.51 -14.53 3.15
N ASP A 313 -3.50 -13.89 2.54
CA ASP A 313 -3.59 -12.42 2.47
C ASP A 313 -4.19 -11.83 3.77
N ILE A 314 -5.00 -12.63 4.47
CA ILE A 314 -5.78 -12.23 5.64
C ILE A 314 -5.69 -13.35 6.68
N VAL A 315 -5.55 -13.00 7.96
CA VAL A 315 -5.70 -13.95 9.07
C VAL A 315 -6.80 -13.48 10.02
N ASN A 316 -7.85 -14.29 10.15
CA ASN A 316 -8.94 -14.06 11.08
C ASN A 316 -8.67 -14.80 12.40
N ASN A 317 -8.73 -14.03 13.49
CA ASN A 317 -8.53 -14.50 14.85
C ASN A 317 -9.80 -14.21 15.66
N SER A 318 -10.68 -15.20 15.76
CA SER A 318 -11.93 -15.12 16.54
C SER A 318 -11.71 -15.55 18.00
N TRP A 319 -10.56 -15.16 18.56
CA TRP A 319 -10.10 -15.47 19.90
C TRP A 319 -9.39 -14.25 20.50
N GLY A 320 -9.25 -14.25 21.82
CA GLY A 320 -8.54 -13.24 22.56
C GLY A 320 -8.63 -13.55 24.06
N GLY A 321 -7.85 -12.85 24.86
CA GLY A 321 -7.86 -13.03 26.30
C GLY A 321 -6.93 -12.05 26.99
N GLY A 322 -7.18 -11.79 28.27
CA GLY A 322 -6.46 -10.76 29.00
C GLY A 322 -6.95 -9.35 28.67
N LYS A 323 -6.52 -8.41 29.51
CA LYS A 323 -6.84 -6.98 29.44
C LYS A 323 -5.59 -6.19 29.78
N ASP A 324 -5.69 -4.86 29.75
CA ASP A 324 -4.58 -3.96 30.06
C ASP A 324 -3.40 -4.07 29.05
N LEU A 325 -2.25 -3.49 29.41
CA LEU A 325 -1.08 -3.39 28.55
C LEU A 325 -0.22 -4.66 28.68
N ASP A 326 -0.40 -5.61 27.77
CA ASP A 326 0.47 -6.78 27.62
C ASP A 326 0.70 -7.09 26.14
N GLU A 327 1.98 -7.19 25.77
CA GLU A 327 2.48 -7.20 24.39
C GLU A 327 3.02 -8.56 23.96
N TRP A 328 2.71 -9.65 24.68
CA TRP A 328 3.23 -10.99 24.40
C TRP A 328 3.05 -11.43 22.93
N TYR A 329 1.96 -11.01 22.27
CA TYR A 329 1.65 -11.34 20.87
C TYR A 329 1.83 -10.16 19.89
N ARG A 330 2.25 -8.99 20.37
CA ARG A 330 2.25 -7.77 19.53
C ARG A 330 3.24 -7.87 18.37
N ASP A 331 4.38 -8.51 18.59
CA ASP A 331 5.42 -8.66 17.56
C ASP A 331 4.98 -9.63 16.45
N VAL A 332 4.12 -10.61 16.76
CA VAL A 332 3.43 -11.41 15.73
C VAL A 332 2.60 -10.53 14.81
N VAL A 333 1.76 -9.65 15.39
CA VAL A 333 0.86 -8.79 14.60
C VAL A 333 1.64 -7.81 13.73
N LYS A 334 2.75 -7.26 14.25
CA LYS A 334 3.69 -6.43 13.46
C LYS A 334 4.33 -7.22 12.33
N ALA A 335 4.76 -8.45 12.57
CA ALA A 335 5.37 -9.29 11.54
C ALA A 335 4.38 -9.62 10.42
N TRP A 336 3.14 -10.00 10.75
CA TRP A 336 2.08 -10.21 9.77
C TRP A 336 1.77 -8.96 8.95
N LYS A 337 1.59 -7.81 9.61
CA LYS A 337 1.34 -6.53 8.93
C LYS A 337 2.46 -6.19 7.96
N ALA A 338 3.72 -6.25 8.42
CA ALA A 338 4.89 -5.95 7.61
C ALA A 338 5.06 -6.94 6.43
N ALA A 339 4.61 -8.18 6.59
CA ALA A 339 4.60 -9.18 5.51
C ALA A 339 3.44 -9.01 4.51
N GLY A 340 2.47 -8.12 4.79
CA GLY A 340 1.30 -7.92 3.94
C GLY A 340 0.09 -8.80 4.28
N ILE A 341 0.12 -9.50 5.42
CA ILE A 341 -1.01 -10.28 5.92
C ILE A 341 -1.89 -9.39 6.81
N PHE A 342 -3.17 -9.23 6.47
CA PHE A 342 -4.09 -8.39 7.24
C PHE A 342 -4.61 -9.12 8.49
N PRO A 343 -4.31 -8.67 9.73
CA PRO A 343 -4.73 -9.35 10.95
C PRO A 343 -6.05 -8.80 11.49
N VAL A 344 -7.10 -9.63 11.46
CA VAL A 344 -8.42 -9.32 12.02
C VAL A 344 -8.59 -10.02 13.36
N PHE A 345 -9.05 -9.30 14.39
CA PHE A 345 -9.30 -9.84 15.72
C PHE A 345 -10.71 -9.51 16.21
N ALA A 346 -11.34 -10.47 16.88
CA ALA A 346 -12.55 -10.22 17.68
C ALA A 346 -12.21 -9.30 18.87
N ALA A 347 -13.00 -8.26 19.12
CA ALA A 347 -12.77 -7.34 20.26
C ALA A 347 -12.89 -8.04 21.64
N GLY A 348 -13.61 -9.16 21.67
CA GLY A 348 -13.86 -9.99 22.83
C GLY A 348 -15.27 -9.83 23.38
N ASN A 349 -15.65 -10.75 24.27
CA ASN A 349 -16.95 -10.81 24.92
C ASN A 349 -16.80 -10.66 26.45
N THR A 350 -17.83 -10.15 27.12
CA THR A 350 -17.87 -10.10 28.58
C THR A 350 -17.79 -11.50 29.20
N THR A 351 -16.88 -11.67 30.15
CA THR A 351 -16.67 -12.90 30.93
C THR A 351 -16.71 -12.58 32.43
N TRP A 352 -16.57 -13.59 33.29
CA TRP A 352 -16.54 -13.39 34.75
C TRP A 352 -15.33 -12.57 35.21
N ASP A 353 -14.21 -12.64 34.49
CA ASP A 353 -12.96 -11.93 34.73
C ASP A 353 -12.81 -10.61 33.93
N ASN A 354 -13.64 -10.43 32.88
CA ASN A 354 -13.74 -9.19 32.12
C ASN A 354 -15.21 -8.79 31.92
N LEU A 355 -15.74 -7.99 32.85
CA LEU A 355 -17.15 -7.57 32.87
C LEU A 355 -17.53 -6.52 31.80
N GLY A 356 -16.61 -6.17 30.89
CA GLY A 356 -16.82 -5.15 29.86
C GLY A 356 -16.61 -3.72 30.34
N GLY A 357 -17.14 -2.76 29.58
CA GLY A 357 -16.99 -1.32 29.84
C GLY A 357 -15.72 -0.71 29.22
N PRO A 358 -15.45 0.59 29.43
CA PRO A 358 -14.34 1.27 28.76
C PRO A 358 -12.97 0.65 29.10
N GLY A 359 -12.15 0.38 28.08
CA GLY A 359 -10.82 -0.21 28.26
C GLY A 359 -10.80 -1.73 28.31
N SER A 360 -11.90 -2.39 27.96
CA SER A 360 -12.07 -3.83 28.13
C SER A 360 -11.67 -4.68 26.92
N VAL A 361 -11.39 -4.08 25.75
CA VAL A 361 -10.98 -4.83 24.54
C VAL A 361 -9.83 -5.78 24.85
N ASN A 362 -9.98 -7.05 24.46
CA ASN A 362 -9.01 -8.09 24.75
C ASN A 362 -7.72 -7.94 23.93
N ILE A 363 -6.67 -8.58 24.40
CA ILE A 363 -5.45 -8.84 23.62
C ILE A 363 -5.73 -10.04 22.70
N PRO A 364 -5.26 -10.06 21.43
CA PRO A 364 -4.48 -9.03 20.72
C PRO A 364 -5.28 -7.88 20.06
N ALA A 365 -6.61 -7.89 20.13
CA ALA A 365 -7.44 -6.89 19.46
C ALA A 365 -7.14 -5.44 19.90
N ASN A 366 -6.68 -5.24 21.12
CA ASN A 366 -6.38 -3.91 21.66
C ASN A 366 -5.09 -3.27 21.11
N TYR A 367 -4.27 -3.98 20.34
CA TYR A 367 -3.04 -3.44 19.76
C TYR A 367 -3.32 -2.40 18.66
N PRO A 368 -2.44 -1.40 18.49
CA PRO A 368 -2.52 -0.46 17.37
C PRO A 368 -2.49 -1.17 16.02
N GLU A 369 -1.64 -2.19 15.89
CA GLU A 369 -1.43 -2.93 14.64
C GLU A 369 -2.56 -3.91 14.30
N SER A 370 -3.35 -4.33 15.30
CA SER A 370 -4.52 -5.19 15.12
C SER A 370 -5.70 -4.43 14.52
N PHE A 371 -6.58 -5.14 13.80
CA PHE A 371 -7.88 -4.62 13.39
C PHE A 371 -9.00 -5.32 14.19
N ALA A 372 -9.50 -4.64 15.23
CA ALA A 372 -10.47 -5.13 16.17
C ALA A 372 -11.90 -4.93 15.69
N VAL A 373 -12.74 -5.95 15.90
CA VAL A 373 -14.13 -5.96 15.45
C VAL A 373 -15.08 -6.18 16.62
N GLY A 374 -15.96 -5.21 16.87
CA GLY A 374 -17.05 -5.32 17.83
C GLY A 374 -18.33 -5.90 17.20
N ALA A 375 -19.30 -6.26 18.04
CA ALA A 375 -20.52 -6.95 17.60
C ALA A 375 -21.77 -6.05 17.66
N THR A 376 -22.62 -6.17 16.64
CA THR A 376 -23.96 -5.55 16.59
C THR A 376 -25.04 -6.59 16.33
N ASP A 377 -26.27 -6.25 16.73
CA ASP A 377 -27.46 -7.05 16.43
C ASP A 377 -28.12 -6.66 15.09
N GLN A 378 -29.17 -7.38 14.73
CA GLN A 378 -29.99 -7.12 13.53
C GLN A 378 -30.63 -5.72 13.48
N ASN A 379 -30.63 -4.95 14.56
CA ASN A 379 -31.12 -3.57 14.62
C ASN A 379 -29.97 -2.53 14.67
N ASN A 380 -28.72 -2.95 14.41
CA ASN A 380 -27.50 -2.16 14.55
C ASN A 380 -27.26 -1.66 15.98
N ARG A 381 -27.83 -2.31 16.99
CA ARG A 381 -27.52 -2.00 18.39
C ARG A 381 -26.24 -2.73 18.78
N LEU A 382 -25.38 -2.06 19.55
CA LEU A 382 -24.20 -2.67 20.13
C LEU A 382 -24.62 -3.89 20.98
N ALA A 383 -23.97 -5.02 20.75
CA ALA A 383 -24.22 -6.22 21.54
C ALA A 383 -23.76 -5.98 22.98
N THR A 384 -24.57 -6.36 23.96
CA THR A 384 -24.30 -6.08 25.39
C THR A 384 -23.04 -6.76 25.92
N PHE A 385 -22.61 -7.84 25.27
CA PHE A 385 -21.37 -8.55 25.59
C PHE A 385 -20.13 -7.95 24.90
N SER A 386 -20.28 -7.07 23.90
CA SER A 386 -19.13 -6.59 23.11
C SER A 386 -18.21 -5.74 23.98
N LEU A 387 -16.91 -6.08 24.01
CA LEU A 387 -15.92 -5.30 24.74
C LEU A 387 -15.62 -3.98 24.02
N LEU A 388 -15.19 -2.98 24.81
CA LEU A 388 -15.25 -1.55 24.46
C LEU A 388 -13.91 -0.88 24.68
N GLY A 389 -13.54 0.04 23.79
CA GLY A 389 -12.34 0.86 23.95
C GLY A 389 -12.48 1.94 25.03
N PRO A 390 -11.52 2.87 25.14
CA PRO A 390 -10.34 2.98 24.28
C PRO A 390 -9.36 1.84 24.54
N SER A 391 -8.42 1.59 23.62
CA SER A 391 -7.32 0.67 23.93
C SER A 391 -6.40 1.26 25.02
N PRO A 392 -5.54 0.44 25.66
CA PRO A 392 -4.47 0.93 26.54
C PRO A 392 -3.53 1.94 25.87
N TYR A 393 -3.49 1.96 24.53
CA TYR A 393 -2.72 2.90 23.70
C TYR A 393 -3.46 4.20 23.38
N LYS A 394 -4.65 4.39 23.98
CA LYS A 394 -5.53 5.57 23.82
C LYS A 394 -6.10 5.74 22.41
N GLU A 395 -6.11 4.66 21.63
CA GLU A 395 -6.75 4.61 20.32
C GLU A 395 -8.21 4.17 20.44
N ILE A 396 -9.01 4.52 19.43
CA ILE A 396 -10.38 4.03 19.33
C ILE A 396 -10.33 2.54 18.99
N LYS A 397 -10.93 1.72 19.86
CA LYS A 397 -11.23 0.32 19.60
C LYS A 397 -12.68 0.04 20.03
N PRO A 398 -13.39 -0.93 19.42
CA PRO A 398 -12.99 -1.64 18.21
C PRO A 398 -12.78 -0.67 17.02
N ASP A 399 -12.05 -1.07 15.98
CA ASP A 399 -11.87 -0.21 14.79
C ASP A 399 -13.20 -0.07 14.05
N VAL A 400 -13.95 -1.16 13.91
CA VAL A 400 -15.30 -1.17 13.34
C VAL A 400 -16.18 -2.18 14.08
N THR A 401 -17.46 -2.18 13.77
CA THR A 401 -18.40 -3.22 14.17
C THR A 401 -18.94 -3.98 12.95
N ALA A 402 -19.37 -5.22 13.20
CA ALA A 402 -20.08 -6.04 12.24
C ALA A 402 -21.19 -6.84 12.95
N PRO A 403 -22.13 -7.47 12.20
CA PRO A 403 -23.12 -8.38 12.78
C PRO A 403 -22.48 -9.49 13.60
N GLY A 404 -22.89 -9.64 14.87
CA GLY A 404 -22.33 -10.64 15.77
C GLY A 404 -23.35 -11.27 16.72
N VAL A 405 -24.65 -11.04 16.54
CA VAL A 405 -25.72 -11.61 17.37
C VAL A 405 -26.64 -12.45 16.50
N ASP A 406 -26.90 -13.70 16.86
CA ASP A 406 -27.77 -14.62 16.12
C ASP A 406 -27.33 -14.81 14.65
N ILE A 407 -26.06 -15.21 14.49
CA ILE A 407 -25.41 -15.37 13.19
C ILE A 407 -25.46 -16.84 12.78
N ARG A 408 -26.22 -17.13 11.73
CA ARG A 408 -26.30 -18.46 11.12
C ARG A 408 -25.07 -18.73 10.25
N SER A 409 -24.40 -19.86 10.47
CA SER A 409 -23.26 -20.30 9.64
C SER A 409 -23.10 -21.82 9.67
N SER A 410 -22.04 -22.34 9.06
CA SER A 410 -21.72 -23.77 8.98
C SER A 410 -21.30 -24.36 10.33
N LEU A 411 -21.64 -25.62 10.55
CA LEU A 411 -21.24 -26.42 11.71
C LEU A 411 -20.76 -27.80 11.25
N PRO A 412 -19.89 -28.48 12.02
CA PRO A 412 -19.37 -29.79 11.65
C PRO A 412 -20.46 -30.81 11.33
N GLY A 413 -20.17 -31.69 10.37
CA GLY A 413 -21.10 -32.72 9.89
C GLY A 413 -22.09 -32.22 8.84
N GLY A 414 -21.78 -31.12 8.16
CA GLY A 414 -22.66 -30.53 7.15
C GLY A 414 -23.90 -29.82 7.73
N ARG A 415 -23.86 -29.46 9.01
CA ARG A 415 -24.96 -28.79 9.71
C ARG A 415 -24.83 -27.27 9.59
N TYR A 416 -25.90 -26.57 9.97
CA TYR A 416 -25.90 -25.11 10.10
C TYR A 416 -26.53 -24.75 11.45
N GLY A 417 -26.12 -23.62 12.03
CA GLY A 417 -26.67 -23.17 13.31
C GLY A 417 -26.26 -21.74 13.64
N ASN A 418 -26.89 -21.19 14.69
CA ASN A 418 -26.72 -19.80 15.09
C ASN A 418 -25.79 -19.69 16.30
N ASN A 419 -24.83 -18.76 16.22
CA ASN A 419 -23.96 -18.37 17.31
C ASN A 419 -23.96 -16.85 17.46
N GLU A 420 -23.53 -16.36 18.63
CA GLU A 420 -23.28 -14.94 18.87
C GLU A 420 -21.93 -14.73 19.55
N GLY A 421 -21.33 -13.56 19.28
CA GLY A 421 -20.03 -13.15 19.77
C GLY A 421 -19.36 -12.17 18.82
N THR A 422 -18.39 -11.42 19.32
CA THR A 422 -17.43 -10.70 18.47
C THR A 422 -16.66 -11.65 17.54
N SER A 423 -16.55 -12.93 17.93
CA SER A 423 -16.08 -14.05 17.11
C SER A 423 -16.86 -14.28 15.81
N MET A 424 -18.13 -13.88 15.74
CA MET A 424 -18.95 -13.93 14.52
C MET A 424 -18.89 -12.61 13.71
N ALA A 425 -18.54 -11.50 14.37
CA ALA A 425 -18.39 -10.20 13.72
C ALA A 425 -17.05 -10.08 12.97
N ALA A 426 -15.94 -10.51 13.59
CA ALA A 426 -14.60 -10.53 12.98
C ALA A 426 -14.55 -11.19 11.58
N PRO A 427 -15.09 -12.40 11.35
CA PRO A 427 -15.05 -13.05 10.04
C PRO A 427 -15.82 -12.29 8.96
N ALA A 428 -16.86 -11.54 9.31
CA ALA A 428 -17.55 -10.70 8.34
C ALA A 428 -16.62 -9.61 7.79
N VAL A 429 -15.82 -8.98 8.66
CA VAL A 429 -14.79 -8.00 8.25
C VAL A 429 -13.68 -8.66 7.44
N ALA A 430 -13.21 -9.84 7.84
CA ALA A 430 -12.22 -10.59 7.05
C ALA A 430 -12.73 -10.87 5.63
N GLY A 431 -14.02 -11.22 5.49
CA GLY A 431 -14.66 -11.35 4.18
C GLY A 431 -14.70 -10.03 3.41
N VAL A 432 -15.04 -8.90 4.05
CA VAL A 432 -15.00 -7.59 3.38
C VAL A 432 -13.58 -7.27 2.88
N VAL A 433 -12.53 -7.52 3.67
CA VAL A 433 -11.14 -7.33 3.25
C VAL A 433 -10.79 -8.19 2.02
N ALA A 434 -11.31 -9.41 1.93
CA ALA A 434 -11.11 -10.24 0.74
C ALA A 434 -11.75 -9.62 -0.52
N LEU A 435 -12.90 -8.96 -0.39
CA LEU A 435 -13.49 -8.21 -1.51
C LEU A 435 -12.60 -7.02 -1.93
N LEU A 436 -11.95 -6.36 -0.97
CA LEU A 436 -11.03 -5.22 -1.22
C LEU A 436 -9.78 -5.67 -1.98
N TYR A 437 -9.16 -6.76 -1.56
CA TYR A 437 -7.99 -7.31 -2.25
C TYR A 437 -8.31 -7.75 -3.69
N GLN A 438 -9.50 -8.31 -3.94
CA GLN A 438 -9.92 -8.58 -5.31
C GLN A 438 -10.08 -7.28 -6.12
N ALA A 439 -10.61 -6.22 -5.50
CA ALA A 439 -10.85 -4.93 -6.14
C ALA A 439 -9.57 -4.15 -6.46
N ALA A 440 -8.58 -4.23 -5.58
CA ALA A 440 -7.26 -3.62 -5.71
C ALA A 440 -6.21 -4.50 -4.99
N PRO A 441 -5.53 -5.41 -5.71
CA PRO A 441 -4.61 -6.38 -5.09
C PRO A 441 -3.41 -5.75 -4.37
N ASN A 442 -3.01 -4.54 -4.78
CA ASN A 442 -1.80 -3.86 -4.30
C ASN A 442 -2.04 -2.92 -3.10
N LEU A 443 -3.20 -2.99 -2.44
CA LEU A 443 -3.47 -2.15 -1.27
C LEU A 443 -2.52 -2.52 -0.13
N SER A 444 -1.92 -1.50 0.49
CA SER A 444 -1.20 -1.70 1.74
C SER A 444 -2.18 -1.95 2.89
N ILE A 445 -1.71 -2.59 3.96
CA ILE A 445 -2.52 -2.81 5.17
C ILE A 445 -3.10 -1.49 5.70
N ASP A 446 -2.33 -0.42 5.73
CA ASP A 446 -2.80 0.89 6.19
C ASP A 446 -3.88 1.49 5.27
N GLN A 447 -3.77 1.31 3.95
CA GLN A 447 -4.82 1.72 3.01
C GLN A 447 -6.11 0.92 3.23
N ILE A 448 -6.03 -0.38 3.49
CA ILE A 448 -7.21 -1.21 3.80
C ILE A 448 -7.87 -0.71 5.08
N ARG A 449 -7.09 -0.48 6.16
CA ARG A 449 -7.60 0.06 7.43
C ARG A 449 -8.30 1.39 7.24
N GLU A 450 -7.69 2.30 6.48
CA GLU A 450 -8.27 3.61 6.16
C GLU A 450 -9.57 3.47 5.37
N ILE A 451 -9.60 2.62 4.34
CA ILE A 451 -10.80 2.36 3.53
C ILE A 451 -11.92 1.83 4.42
N LEU A 452 -11.67 0.80 5.23
CA LEU A 452 -12.69 0.20 6.10
C LEU A 452 -13.27 1.22 7.09
N THR A 453 -12.42 2.03 7.71
CA THR A 453 -12.84 3.03 8.69
C THR A 453 -13.55 4.24 8.06
N ASN A 454 -13.10 4.72 6.91
CA ASN A 454 -13.70 5.87 6.23
C ASN A 454 -15.03 5.54 5.53
N THR A 455 -15.25 4.28 5.17
CA THR A 455 -16.45 3.83 4.45
C THR A 455 -17.47 3.13 5.33
N ALA A 456 -17.11 2.79 6.57
CA ALA A 456 -18.03 2.26 7.54
C ALA A 456 -19.21 3.22 7.79
N LYS A 457 -20.40 2.66 7.97
CA LYS A 457 -21.62 3.40 8.29
C LYS A 457 -21.55 3.87 9.74
N PRO A 458 -21.49 5.19 10.01
CA PRO A 458 -21.42 5.70 11.37
C PRO A 458 -22.60 5.21 12.22
N LEU A 459 -22.30 4.71 13.43
CA LEU A 459 -23.29 4.29 14.42
C LEU A 459 -23.08 5.03 15.75
N THR A 460 -24.19 5.36 16.39
CA THR A 460 -24.26 6.08 17.67
C THR A 460 -25.50 5.61 18.45
N ASP A 461 -25.46 5.72 19.77
CA ASP A 461 -26.62 5.51 20.63
C ASP A 461 -26.64 6.49 21.83
N LYS A 462 -27.42 6.17 22.87
CA LYS A 462 -27.53 7.02 24.07
C LYS A 462 -26.25 7.07 24.89
N GLU A 463 -25.46 5.99 24.91
CA GLU A 463 -24.21 5.89 25.64
C GLU A 463 -23.03 6.43 24.81
N TYR A 464 -23.09 6.24 23.49
CA TYR A 464 -22.12 6.70 22.51
C TYR A 464 -22.74 7.68 21.49
N PRO A 465 -23.02 8.95 21.90
CA PRO A 465 -23.76 9.90 21.07
C PRO A 465 -22.93 10.57 19.96
N LYS A 466 -21.63 10.26 19.85
CA LYS A 466 -20.69 10.88 18.90
C LYS A 466 -20.00 9.83 18.05
N TYR A 467 -19.44 10.26 16.93
CA TYR A 467 -18.72 9.42 15.98
C TYR A 467 -17.34 10.04 15.66
N PRO A 468 -16.26 9.24 15.56
CA PRO A 468 -16.15 7.84 15.98
C PRO A 468 -16.26 7.69 17.51
N ASN A 469 -16.46 6.47 18.02
CA ASN A 469 -16.60 6.20 19.45
C ASN A 469 -16.08 4.82 19.87
N ASN A 470 -15.93 4.61 21.19
CA ASN A 470 -15.38 3.38 21.76
C ASN A 470 -16.36 2.20 21.85
N GLY A 471 -17.60 2.34 21.37
CA GLY A 471 -18.56 1.24 21.29
C GLY A 471 -18.61 0.65 19.88
N TYR A 472 -18.87 1.49 18.89
CA TYR A 472 -19.02 1.09 17.49
C TYR A 472 -17.76 1.28 16.66
N GLY A 473 -16.70 1.88 17.21
CA GLY A 473 -15.52 2.27 16.46
C GLY A 473 -15.83 3.38 15.43
N TYR A 474 -15.42 3.12 14.20
CA TYR A 474 -15.80 3.86 13.00
C TYR A 474 -17.13 3.34 12.38
N GLY A 475 -17.90 2.56 13.12
CA GLY A 475 -19.26 2.18 12.74
C GLY A 475 -19.34 0.81 12.10
N LEU A 476 -20.46 0.53 11.44
CA LEU A 476 -20.74 -0.77 10.82
C LEU A 476 -19.99 -0.88 9.49
N VAL A 477 -19.18 -1.92 9.31
CA VAL A 477 -18.47 -2.18 8.05
C VAL A 477 -19.43 -2.27 6.85
N GLN A 478 -19.04 -1.73 5.69
CA GLN A 478 -19.84 -1.74 4.46
C GLN A 478 -18.99 -2.16 3.25
N ALA A 479 -19.28 -3.32 2.67
CA ALA A 479 -18.52 -3.95 1.59
C ALA A 479 -18.48 -3.11 0.32
N MET A 480 -19.62 -2.77 -0.29
CA MET A 480 -19.62 -2.06 -1.58
C MET A 480 -19.00 -0.65 -1.54
N PRO A 481 -19.27 0.19 -0.52
CA PRO A 481 -18.54 1.45 -0.33
C PRO A 481 -17.03 1.24 -0.20
N ALA A 482 -16.60 0.24 0.56
CA ALA A 482 -15.19 -0.09 0.75
C ALA A 482 -14.53 -0.59 -0.55
N VAL A 483 -15.21 -1.45 -1.32
CA VAL A 483 -14.77 -1.89 -2.66
C VAL A 483 -14.64 -0.70 -3.62
N SER A 484 -15.61 0.21 -3.63
CA SER A 484 -15.58 1.39 -4.50
C SER A 484 -14.38 2.30 -4.18
N ALA A 485 -14.10 2.50 -2.88
CA ALA A 485 -12.94 3.25 -2.41
C ALA A 485 -11.63 2.53 -2.75
N ALA A 486 -11.56 1.20 -2.60
CA ALA A 486 -10.42 0.40 -3.01
C ALA A 486 -10.11 0.55 -4.51
N GLN A 487 -11.12 0.52 -5.38
CA GLN A 487 -10.93 0.76 -6.81
C GLN A 487 -10.46 2.19 -7.11
N ALA A 488 -10.88 3.18 -6.33
CA ALA A 488 -10.42 4.56 -6.47
C ALA A 488 -8.96 4.72 -6.01
N THR A 489 -8.56 4.05 -4.93
CA THR A 489 -7.19 4.03 -4.39
C THR A 489 -6.23 3.22 -5.27
N GLY A 490 -6.69 2.09 -5.83
CA GLY A 490 -5.92 1.22 -6.72
C GLY A 490 -5.78 1.75 -8.15
N LYS A 491 -6.61 2.72 -8.57
CA LYS A 491 -6.33 3.56 -9.73
C LYS A 491 -5.24 4.53 -9.33
N GLU A 492 -4.07 4.50 -9.98
CA GLU A 492 -3.05 5.54 -9.78
C GLU A 492 -3.58 6.91 -10.24
N LEU A 493 -4.27 7.62 -9.35
CA LEU A 493 -4.87 8.94 -9.61
C LEU A 493 -3.79 9.97 -9.95
N VAL A 494 -2.58 9.79 -9.40
CA VAL A 494 -1.41 10.60 -9.73
C VAL A 494 -0.25 9.66 -10.06
N THR A 495 0.21 9.69 -11.31
CA THR A 495 1.43 8.97 -11.74
C THR A 495 2.59 9.93 -11.93
N ARG A 496 3.81 9.41 -12.02
CA ARG A 496 5.02 10.21 -12.28
C ARG A 496 5.85 9.61 -13.40
N ILE A 497 6.26 10.46 -14.34
CA ILE A 497 7.23 10.15 -15.39
C ILE A 497 8.49 10.96 -15.11
N ALA A 498 9.54 10.28 -14.67
CA ALA A 498 10.78 10.92 -14.24
C ALA A 498 11.99 10.01 -14.49
N GLY A 499 13.13 10.63 -14.80
CA GLY A 499 14.43 9.99 -14.74
C GLY A 499 15.39 10.73 -13.81
N TYR A 500 16.60 10.21 -13.63
CA TYR A 500 17.62 10.80 -12.75
C TYR A 500 17.99 12.25 -13.12
N SER A 501 17.89 12.60 -14.40
CA SER A 501 18.12 13.93 -14.92
C SER A 501 17.03 14.35 -15.89
N ARG A 502 17.00 15.62 -16.28
CA ARG A 502 16.10 16.12 -17.35
C ARG A 502 16.25 15.35 -18.67
N TYR A 503 17.44 14.83 -18.96
CA TYR A 503 17.69 14.03 -20.16
C TYR A 503 17.01 12.67 -20.05
N ASP A 504 17.08 12.06 -18.87
CA ASP A 504 16.43 10.79 -18.58
C ASP A 504 14.90 10.94 -18.48
N THR A 505 14.40 12.02 -17.90
CA THR A 505 12.96 12.34 -17.92
C THR A 505 12.44 12.44 -19.35
N ALA A 506 13.17 13.09 -20.27
CA ALA A 506 12.79 13.15 -21.68
C ALA A 506 12.70 11.75 -22.33
N ILE A 507 13.59 10.83 -21.92
CA ILE A 507 13.59 9.44 -22.37
C ILE A 507 12.38 8.68 -21.80
N GLU A 508 12.05 8.85 -20.52
CA GLU A 508 10.87 8.20 -19.94
C GLU A 508 9.57 8.75 -20.55
N VAL A 509 9.49 10.06 -20.84
CA VAL A 509 8.37 10.65 -21.61
C VAL A 509 8.26 10.03 -23.01
N SER A 510 9.39 9.80 -23.68
CA SER A 510 9.43 9.13 -24.98
C SER A 510 8.93 7.68 -24.89
N ARG A 511 9.30 6.95 -23.84
CA ARG A 511 8.88 5.55 -23.63
C ARG A 511 7.40 5.43 -23.32
N ASP A 512 6.85 6.37 -22.56
CA ASP A 512 5.42 6.41 -22.25
C ASP A 512 4.58 6.72 -23.50
N GLY A 513 5.03 7.67 -24.33
CA GLY A 513 4.26 8.12 -25.50
C GLY A 513 4.47 7.32 -26.78
N TRP A 514 5.63 6.68 -26.98
CA TRP A 514 6.02 6.13 -28.29
C TRP A 514 6.68 4.74 -28.19
N ASN A 515 6.04 3.74 -28.80
CA ASN A 515 6.68 2.45 -29.04
C ASN A 515 7.73 2.53 -30.17
N SER A 516 7.47 3.38 -31.16
CA SER A 516 8.36 3.70 -32.26
C SER A 516 8.07 5.11 -32.78
N ALA A 517 9.06 5.76 -33.40
CA ALA A 517 8.88 7.04 -34.09
C ALA A 517 9.85 7.11 -35.27
N ASP A 518 9.40 7.54 -36.45
CA ASP A 518 10.29 7.71 -37.61
C ASP A 518 11.26 8.89 -37.40
N THR A 519 10.76 9.96 -36.78
CA THR A 519 11.50 11.19 -36.51
C THR A 519 11.59 11.46 -35.01
N VAL A 520 12.74 11.98 -34.57
CA VAL A 520 12.93 12.55 -33.22
C VAL A 520 13.29 14.03 -33.32
N ILE A 521 12.69 14.86 -32.49
CA ILE A 521 13.12 16.25 -32.31
C ILE A 521 14.21 16.29 -31.24
N LEU A 522 15.39 16.81 -31.57
CA LEU A 522 16.52 16.89 -30.64
C LEU A 522 16.83 18.34 -30.29
N THR A 523 16.83 18.65 -28.99
CA THR A 523 17.17 19.99 -28.47
C THR A 523 18.17 19.90 -27.33
N ARG A 524 18.76 21.03 -26.93
CA ARG A 524 19.70 21.05 -25.80
C ARG A 524 18.96 21.11 -24.47
N GLY A 525 19.41 20.35 -23.48
CA GLY A 525 18.75 20.28 -22.17
C GLY A 525 19.09 21.42 -21.20
N ASP A 526 20.08 22.25 -21.51
CA ASP A 526 20.62 23.30 -20.63
C ASP A 526 20.25 24.73 -21.06
N ASN A 527 19.66 24.94 -22.25
CA ASN A 527 19.05 26.22 -22.65
C ASN A 527 17.77 26.03 -23.50
N PHE A 528 16.73 26.83 -23.27
CA PHE A 528 15.42 26.71 -23.93
C PHE A 528 15.27 27.49 -25.25
N ALA A 529 16.23 28.38 -25.58
CA ALA A 529 16.05 29.43 -26.58
C ALA A 529 15.41 28.96 -27.90
N ASP A 530 15.92 27.88 -28.50
CA ASP A 530 15.48 27.39 -29.81
C ASP A 530 14.36 26.35 -29.73
N ALA A 531 13.97 25.91 -28.53
CA ALA A 531 13.08 24.76 -28.33
C ALA A 531 11.61 25.14 -28.06
N LEU A 532 11.33 26.38 -27.62
CA LEU A 532 9.99 26.80 -27.17
C LEU A 532 8.90 26.68 -28.24
N ALA A 533 9.24 26.84 -29.52
CA ALA A 533 8.31 26.70 -30.64
C ALA A 533 8.26 25.26 -31.21
N GLY A 534 9.03 24.32 -30.64
CA GLY A 534 9.23 22.98 -31.19
C GLY A 534 8.07 22.02 -30.96
N VAL A 535 7.25 22.23 -29.92
CA VAL A 535 6.19 21.29 -29.52
C VAL A 535 5.12 21.09 -30.62
N PRO A 536 4.60 22.14 -31.30
CA PRO A 536 3.69 21.93 -32.44
C PRO A 536 4.31 21.18 -33.61
N LEU A 537 5.62 21.34 -33.86
CA LEU A 537 6.30 20.59 -34.91
C LEU A 537 6.47 19.12 -34.53
N ALA A 538 6.87 18.86 -33.28
CA ALA A 538 6.99 17.52 -32.73
C ALA A 538 5.65 16.76 -32.81
N SER A 539 4.57 17.40 -32.35
CA SER A 539 3.21 16.85 -32.44
C SER A 539 2.78 16.55 -33.88
N LYS A 540 3.00 17.48 -34.80
CA LYS A 540 2.69 17.29 -36.23
C LYS A 540 3.39 16.07 -36.84
N LEU A 541 4.60 15.78 -36.41
CA LEU A 541 5.42 14.67 -36.91
C LEU A 541 5.21 13.37 -36.11
N ASP A 542 4.34 13.38 -35.11
CA ASP A 542 4.22 12.33 -34.09
C ASP A 542 5.57 11.89 -33.53
N ALA A 543 6.41 12.87 -33.18
CA ALA A 543 7.80 12.68 -32.79
C ALA A 543 8.02 13.09 -31.32
N PRO A 544 8.74 12.30 -30.50
CA PRO A 544 9.15 12.74 -29.18
C PRO A 544 10.20 13.85 -29.27
N VAL A 545 10.25 14.69 -28.23
CA VAL A 545 11.35 15.64 -28.02
C VAL A 545 12.34 15.03 -27.04
N LEU A 546 13.56 14.77 -27.50
CA LEU A 546 14.67 14.31 -26.66
C LEU A 546 15.69 15.43 -26.43
N LEU A 547 16.47 15.28 -25.38
CA LEU A 547 17.46 16.27 -24.96
C LEU A 547 18.90 15.74 -25.13
N THR A 548 19.82 16.66 -25.42
CA THR A 548 21.27 16.39 -25.47
C THR A 548 22.09 17.52 -24.86
N HIS A 549 23.36 17.27 -24.55
CA HIS A 549 24.30 18.34 -24.24
C HIS A 549 24.70 19.08 -25.53
N SER A 550 25.14 20.33 -25.38
CA SER A 550 25.53 21.18 -26.51
C SER A 550 26.69 20.62 -27.33
N ASN A 551 27.68 19.99 -26.68
CA ASN A 551 28.93 19.56 -27.30
C ASN A 551 29.08 18.05 -27.48
N LYS A 552 28.18 17.23 -26.92
CA LYS A 552 28.27 15.77 -26.95
C LYS A 552 26.87 15.15 -26.91
N LEU A 553 26.64 14.09 -27.69
CA LEU A 553 25.38 13.36 -27.63
C LEU A 553 25.27 12.66 -26.27
N TYR A 554 24.13 12.79 -25.61
CA TYR A 554 23.88 12.03 -24.40
C TYR A 554 23.66 10.57 -24.76
N ALA A 555 24.52 9.67 -24.28
CA ALA A 555 24.52 8.26 -24.72
C ALA A 555 23.17 7.54 -24.48
N PRO A 556 22.46 7.75 -23.35
CA PRO A 556 21.09 7.24 -23.20
C PRO A 556 20.10 7.80 -24.24
N THR A 557 20.24 9.06 -24.65
CA THR A 557 19.41 9.63 -25.73
C THR A 557 19.63 8.90 -27.04
N LEU A 558 20.88 8.58 -27.40
CA LEU A 558 21.15 7.78 -28.60
C LEU A 558 20.51 6.38 -28.53
N ARG A 559 20.58 5.73 -27.36
CA ARG A 559 19.92 4.43 -27.16
C ARG A 559 18.41 4.53 -27.32
N GLU A 560 17.80 5.61 -26.85
CA GLU A 560 16.37 5.84 -26.99
C GLU A 560 15.97 6.10 -28.45
N ILE A 561 16.77 6.89 -29.21
CA ILE A 561 16.57 7.08 -30.66
C ILE A 561 16.61 5.72 -31.39
N LYS A 562 17.55 4.85 -31.03
CA LYS A 562 17.64 3.49 -31.57
C LYS A 562 16.45 2.61 -31.16
N ARG A 563 16.00 2.67 -29.90
CA ARG A 563 14.82 1.94 -29.41
C ARG A 563 13.57 2.31 -30.22
N LEU A 564 13.40 3.60 -30.50
CA LEU A 564 12.30 4.13 -31.31
C LEU A 564 12.38 3.70 -32.79
N ARG A 565 13.53 3.18 -33.23
CA ARG A 565 13.84 2.89 -34.64
C ARG A 565 13.76 4.13 -35.53
N ALA A 566 14.10 5.29 -34.97
CA ALA A 566 14.04 6.55 -35.70
C ALA A 566 15.14 6.61 -36.76
N SER A 567 14.73 6.88 -38.00
CA SER A 567 15.65 7.08 -39.13
C SER A 567 16.03 8.55 -39.30
N ASN A 568 15.25 9.46 -38.70
CA ASN A 568 15.39 10.90 -38.86
C ASN A 568 15.53 11.61 -37.50
N VAL A 569 16.47 12.54 -37.40
CA VAL A 569 16.58 13.45 -36.26
C VAL A 569 16.54 14.90 -36.76
N ILE A 570 15.61 15.68 -36.22
CA ILE A 570 15.52 17.13 -36.47
C ILE A 570 16.08 17.87 -35.27
N ILE A 571 17.21 18.55 -35.46
CA ILE A 571 17.83 19.40 -34.45
C ILE A 571 17.22 20.79 -34.50
N LEU A 572 16.77 21.29 -33.34
CA LEU A 572 16.36 22.70 -33.18
C LEU A 572 17.50 23.53 -32.60
N GLY A 573 17.90 24.57 -33.33
CA GLY A 573 18.95 25.52 -32.95
C GLY A 573 20.24 25.37 -33.75
N GLY A 574 21.02 26.46 -33.78
CA GLY A 574 22.26 26.55 -34.58
C GLY A 574 23.42 25.73 -34.00
N GLU A 575 24.59 25.78 -34.65
CA GLU A 575 25.79 25.06 -34.19
C GLU A 575 26.30 25.54 -32.81
N VAL A 576 25.98 26.77 -32.42
CA VAL A 576 26.25 27.29 -31.07
C VAL A 576 25.36 26.60 -30.03
N ALA A 577 24.14 26.20 -30.42
CA ALA A 577 23.22 25.49 -29.54
C ALA A 577 23.62 24.02 -29.42
N ILE A 578 23.77 23.33 -30.54
CA ILE A 578 24.19 21.92 -30.62
C ILE A 578 25.30 21.82 -31.66
N LYS A 579 26.53 21.57 -31.20
CA LYS A 579 27.75 21.52 -32.01
C LYS A 579 27.69 20.42 -33.05
N LYS A 580 28.46 20.60 -34.13
CA LYS A 580 28.63 19.63 -35.21
C LYS A 580 29.05 18.24 -34.73
N ALA A 581 29.77 18.13 -33.62
CA ALA A 581 30.16 16.85 -33.03
C ALA A 581 28.96 15.93 -32.74
N VAL A 582 27.84 16.48 -32.26
CA VAL A 582 26.60 15.72 -31.99
C VAL A 582 25.98 15.22 -33.29
N VAL A 583 25.98 16.05 -34.34
CA VAL A 583 25.48 15.69 -35.68
C VAL A 583 26.29 14.52 -36.23
N THR A 584 27.61 14.64 -36.20
CA THR A 584 28.52 13.58 -36.69
C THR A 584 28.36 12.28 -35.91
N GLU A 585 28.05 12.33 -34.61
CA GLU A 585 27.78 11.13 -33.80
C GLU A 585 26.48 10.43 -34.23
N LEU A 586 25.42 11.18 -34.53
CA LEU A 586 24.17 10.63 -35.05
C LEU A 586 24.32 10.07 -36.48
N GLU A 587 24.99 10.78 -37.36
CA GLU A 587 25.21 10.35 -38.76
C GLU A 587 26.03 9.05 -38.84
N LYS A 588 27.00 8.87 -37.94
CA LYS A 588 27.78 7.61 -37.82
C LYS A 588 26.92 6.39 -37.48
N GLU A 589 25.77 6.62 -36.87
CA GLU A 589 24.80 5.59 -36.50
C GLU A 589 23.76 5.35 -37.62
N GLY A 590 23.97 5.95 -38.81
CA GLY A 590 23.09 5.81 -39.97
C GLY A 590 21.81 6.67 -39.90
N ILE A 591 21.76 7.64 -38.98
CA ILE A 591 20.59 8.49 -38.77
C ILE A 591 20.68 9.73 -39.68
N ASN A 592 19.60 10.05 -40.39
CA ASN A 592 19.50 11.26 -41.19
C ASN A 592 19.27 12.48 -40.29
N VAL A 593 20.20 13.43 -40.29
CA VAL A 593 20.11 14.62 -39.43
C VAL A 593 19.74 15.86 -40.24
N ARG A 594 18.64 16.53 -39.87
CA ARG A 594 18.25 17.84 -40.39
C ARG A 594 18.31 18.88 -39.28
N ARG A 595 18.77 20.09 -39.57
CA ARG A 595 18.80 21.20 -38.61
C ARG A 595 17.82 22.30 -39.02
N ILE A 596 17.06 22.80 -38.06
CA ILE A 596 16.25 24.01 -38.19
C ILE A 596 16.85 25.07 -37.25
N SER A 597 17.40 26.14 -37.82
CA SER A 597 18.05 27.20 -37.05
C SER A 597 18.03 28.53 -37.78
N GLY A 598 17.67 29.59 -37.08
CA GLY A 598 17.85 30.97 -37.54
C GLY A 598 19.04 31.67 -36.89
N HIS A 599 19.24 32.95 -37.20
CA HIS A 599 20.28 33.78 -36.58
C HIS A 599 20.00 34.08 -35.10
N SER A 600 18.73 34.02 -34.72
CA SER A 600 18.24 34.24 -33.37
C SER A 600 17.11 33.25 -33.03
N ARG A 601 16.76 33.15 -31.75
CA ARG A 601 15.65 32.30 -31.28
C ARG A 601 14.31 32.62 -31.95
N THR A 602 14.08 33.88 -32.29
CA THR A 602 12.84 34.34 -32.93
C THR A 602 12.84 33.97 -34.42
N ASP A 603 14.00 33.97 -35.07
CA ASP A 603 14.17 33.44 -36.43
C ASP A 603 14.04 31.91 -36.46
N THR A 604 14.61 31.19 -35.49
CA THR A 604 14.43 29.74 -35.37
C THR A 604 12.94 29.40 -35.20
N ALA A 605 12.21 30.11 -34.33
CA ALA A 605 10.77 29.93 -34.17
C ALA A 605 9.97 30.21 -35.45
N ALA A 606 10.34 31.25 -36.22
CA ALA A 606 9.72 31.55 -37.52
C ALA A 606 9.93 30.42 -38.56
N LEU A 607 11.11 29.79 -38.57
CA LEU A 607 11.38 28.64 -39.41
C LEU A 607 10.58 27.42 -38.97
N ILE A 608 10.52 27.12 -37.67
CA ILE A 608 9.70 26.04 -37.12
C ILE A 608 8.22 26.27 -37.47
N ALA A 609 7.71 27.49 -37.32
CA ALA A 609 6.33 27.83 -37.64
C ALA A 609 5.97 27.56 -39.11
N SER A 610 6.91 27.80 -40.04
CA SER A 610 6.75 27.45 -41.46
C SER A 610 6.66 25.93 -41.69
N GLU A 611 7.36 25.13 -40.88
CA GLU A 611 7.33 23.67 -40.94
C GLU A 611 6.04 23.11 -40.34
N VAL A 612 5.53 23.73 -39.28
CA VAL A 612 4.22 23.41 -38.68
C VAL A 612 3.11 23.67 -39.69
N SER A 613 3.10 24.84 -40.34
CA SER A 613 2.03 25.25 -41.25
C SER A 613 2.56 25.71 -42.63
N PRO A 614 3.03 24.79 -43.49
CA PRO A 614 3.64 25.13 -44.78
C PRO A 614 2.66 25.77 -45.77
N LYS A 615 1.35 25.52 -45.59
CA LYS A 615 0.27 26.10 -46.41
C LYS A 615 -0.29 27.40 -45.83
N GLY A 616 0.23 27.87 -44.69
CA GLY A 616 -0.31 28.98 -43.92
C GLY A 616 -1.15 28.51 -42.72
N SER A 617 -1.42 29.45 -41.80
CA SER A 617 -2.24 29.26 -40.61
C SER A 617 -3.05 30.52 -40.34
N GLU A 618 -4.38 30.42 -40.28
CA GLU A 618 -5.24 31.58 -40.01
C GLU A 618 -5.02 32.14 -38.61
N LYS A 619 -4.65 31.27 -37.66
CA LYS A 619 -4.38 31.62 -36.26
C LYS A 619 -2.92 31.37 -35.93
N ILE A 620 -2.32 32.26 -35.14
CA ILE A 620 -0.95 32.11 -34.62
C ILE A 620 -0.90 32.42 -33.13
N VAL A 621 0.10 31.88 -32.45
CA VAL A 621 0.45 32.26 -31.08
C VAL A 621 1.69 33.14 -31.10
N ILE A 622 1.68 34.23 -30.32
CA ILE A 622 2.84 35.08 -30.06
C ILE A 622 3.15 35.04 -28.56
N ALA A 623 4.41 34.72 -28.22
CA ALA A 623 4.93 34.74 -26.86
C ALA A 623 6.31 35.40 -26.79
N ASN A 624 6.75 35.80 -25.60
CA ASN A 624 8.09 36.34 -25.41
C ASN A 624 9.15 35.22 -25.57
N GLY A 625 10.17 35.44 -26.41
CA GLY A 625 11.22 34.44 -26.63
C GLY A 625 12.28 34.37 -25.53
N TYR A 626 12.31 35.33 -24.61
CA TYR A 626 13.34 35.49 -23.58
C TYR A 626 12.86 35.12 -22.18
N ASP A 627 11.56 34.86 -22.01
CA ASP A 627 10.98 34.28 -20.80
C ASP A 627 10.06 33.11 -21.20
N PHE A 628 10.42 31.90 -20.79
CA PHE A 628 9.81 30.66 -21.28
C PHE A 628 8.38 30.34 -20.81
N PRO A 629 7.90 30.72 -19.60
CA PRO A 629 6.68 30.15 -19.03
C PRO A 629 5.43 30.35 -19.88
N ASP A 630 5.32 31.50 -20.56
CA ASP A 630 4.17 31.83 -21.42
C ASP A 630 4.12 30.91 -22.65
N ALA A 631 5.24 30.79 -23.37
CA ALA A 631 5.35 29.92 -24.55
C ALA A 631 5.16 28.45 -24.19
N LEU A 632 5.66 28.04 -23.03
CA LEU A 632 5.52 26.67 -22.53
C LEU A 632 4.08 26.34 -22.13
N SER A 633 3.37 27.27 -21.49
CA SER A 633 1.99 27.06 -21.01
C SER A 633 0.99 26.85 -22.13
N ILE A 634 1.24 27.43 -23.30
CA ILE A 634 0.38 27.31 -24.49
C ILE A 634 0.80 26.14 -25.40
N ALA A 635 1.97 25.54 -25.18
CA ALA A 635 2.62 24.64 -26.13
C ALA A 635 1.77 23.42 -26.51
N SER A 636 1.19 22.73 -25.52
CA SER A 636 0.36 21.53 -25.75
C SER A 636 -0.96 21.88 -26.46
N TYR A 637 -1.57 23.02 -26.12
CA TYR A 637 -2.80 23.49 -26.78
C TYR A 637 -2.55 23.90 -28.23
N ALA A 638 -1.47 24.65 -28.48
CA ALA A 638 -1.06 25.02 -29.83
C ALA A 638 -0.73 23.78 -30.67
N ALA A 639 -0.11 22.76 -30.07
CA ALA A 639 0.18 21.50 -30.72
C ALA A 639 -1.08 20.67 -31.06
N ASN A 640 -2.07 20.63 -30.17
CA ASN A 640 -3.35 19.95 -30.42
C ASN A 640 -4.15 20.57 -31.57
N GLU A 641 -4.09 21.90 -31.68
CA GLU A 641 -4.83 22.66 -32.69
C GLU A 641 -3.99 22.91 -33.96
N GLY A 642 -2.73 22.43 -34.01
CA GLY A 642 -1.81 22.67 -35.13
C GLY A 642 -1.40 24.14 -35.32
N ILE A 643 -1.55 24.98 -34.29
CA ILE A 643 -1.29 26.42 -34.32
C ILE A 643 0.22 26.68 -34.18
N PRO A 644 0.84 27.40 -35.13
CA PRO A 644 2.25 27.77 -35.00
C PRO A 644 2.51 28.76 -33.87
N ILE A 645 3.59 28.53 -33.13
CA ILE A 645 4.10 29.46 -32.10
C ILE A 645 5.23 30.31 -32.71
N LEU A 646 5.07 31.62 -32.61
CA LEU A 646 6.06 32.62 -32.96
C LEU A 646 6.55 33.35 -31.72
N LEU A 647 7.82 33.76 -31.73
CA LEU A 647 8.46 34.44 -30.60
C LEU A 647 8.73 35.91 -30.90
N THR A 648 8.64 36.76 -29.89
CA THR A 648 8.93 38.19 -29.96
C THR A 648 9.80 38.68 -28.80
N GLU A 649 10.33 39.90 -28.89
CA GLU A 649 10.82 40.65 -27.74
C GLU A 649 9.66 41.42 -27.07
N SER A 650 9.87 41.96 -25.86
CA SER A 650 8.81 42.63 -25.10
C SER A 650 8.28 43.92 -25.71
N LYS A 651 9.13 44.66 -26.42
CA LYS A 651 8.80 45.98 -27.00
C LYS A 651 9.05 46.08 -28.50
N LYS A 652 9.62 45.04 -29.10
CA LYS A 652 10.09 45.07 -30.48
C LYS A 652 9.62 43.82 -31.21
N LEU A 653 9.05 44.01 -32.40
CA LEU A 653 8.74 42.94 -33.32
C LEU A 653 10.00 42.56 -34.12
N PRO A 654 10.57 41.37 -33.95
CA PRO A 654 11.70 40.93 -34.77
C PRO A 654 11.29 40.82 -36.25
N ALA A 655 12.24 41.10 -37.15
CA ALA A 655 11.98 41.07 -38.59
C ALA A 655 11.57 39.67 -39.08
N GLY A 656 12.21 38.60 -38.57
CA GLY A 656 11.84 37.22 -38.88
C GLY A 656 10.42 36.88 -38.46
N THR A 657 10.02 37.29 -37.25
CA THR A 657 8.65 37.14 -36.75
C THR A 657 7.65 37.86 -37.65
N LYS A 658 7.90 39.12 -38.01
CA LYS A 658 7.04 39.90 -38.92
C LYS A 658 6.90 39.23 -40.29
N ALA A 659 8.01 38.76 -40.87
CA ALA A 659 7.99 38.06 -42.14
C ALA A 659 7.18 36.76 -42.07
N SER A 660 7.30 36.02 -40.97
CA SER A 660 6.56 34.77 -40.75
C SER A 660 5.06 34.99 -40.62
N ILE A 661 4.62 36.05 -39.94
CA ILE A 661 3.18 36.40 -39.83
C ILE A 661 2.58 36.59 -41.23
N ASN A 662 3.27 37.34 -42.09
CA ASN A 662 2.84 37.57 -43.47
C ASN A 662 2.83 36.27 -44.30
N LYS A 663 3.89 35.46 -44.18
CA LYS A 663 4.01 34.18 -44.90
C LYS A 663 2.93 33.18 -44.50
N LEU A 664 2.59 33.12 -43.21
CA LEU A 664 1.53 32.26 -42.69
C LEU A 664 0.13 32.76 -43.04
N LYS A 665 -0.01 34.00 -43.52
CA LYS A 665 -1.30 34.65 -43.82
C LYS A 665 -2.22 34.68 -42.59
N ALA A 666 -1.64 34.93 -41.41
CA ALA A 666 -2.36 34.96 -40.16
C ALA A 666 -3.41 36.09 -40.14
N LYS A 667 -4.61 35.78 -39.68
CA LYS A 667 -5.74 36.70 -39.50
C LYS A 667 -6.06 36.95 -38.03
N GLU A 668 -5.70 36.00 -37.16
CA GLU A 668 -5.94 36.06 -35.72
C GLU A 668 -4.66 35.75 -34.95
N THR A 669 -4.45 36.47 -33.85
CA THR A 669 -3.27 36.29 -33.00
C THR A 669 -3.67 36.08 -31.55
N ILE A 670 -3.19 35.00 -30.94
CA ILE A 670 -3.23 34.82 -29.49
C ILE A 670 -1.90 35.32 -28.93
N VAL A 671 -1.93 36.42 -28.18
CA VAL A 671 -0.77 36.95 -27.48
C VAL A 671 -0.77 36.39 -26.06
N VAL A 672 0.23 35.57 -25.73
CA VAL A 672 0.35 34.93 -24.43
C VAL A 672 1.36 35.69 -23.58
N GLY A 673 0.95 36.03 -22.35
CA GLY A 673 1.74 36.82 -21.41
C GLY A 673 1.22 38.23 -21.22
N GLY A 674 1.52 38.81 -20.06
CA GLY A 674 1.08 40.17 -19.69
C GLY A 674 1.77 41.28 -20.49
N PRO A 675 1.41 42.56 -20.26
CA PRO A 675 1.99 43.70 -20.95
C PRO A 675 3.52 43.87 -20.76
N LEU A 676 4.11 43.26 -19.72
CA LEU A 676 5.57 43.22 -19.54
C LEU A 676 6.25 42.20 -20.47
N ALA A 677 5.55 41.10 -20.80
CA ALA A 677 6.04 40.07 -21.70
C ALA A 677 5.88 40.50 -23.16
N VAL A 678 4.75 41.09 -23.53
CA VAL A 678 4.48 41.68 -24.85
C VAL A 678 3.69 42.96 -24.66
N ASN A 679 4.30 44.12 -24.91
CA ASN A 679 3.68 45.40 -24.58
C ASN A 679 2.49 45.76 -25.50
N GLU A 680 1.62 46.63 -25.00
CA GLU A 680 0.38 47.01 -25.69
C GLU A 680 0.61 47.64 -27.08
N SER A 681 1.67 48.43 -27.24
CA SER A 681 1.99 49.04 -28.54
C SER A 681 2.42 47.99 -29.58
N LEU A 682 3.16 46.97 -29.15
CA LEU A 682 3.53 45.85 -30.00
C LEU A 682 2.32 44.96 -30.32
N MET A 683 1.46 44.67 -29.34
CA MET A 683 0.26 43.86 -29.53
C MET A 683 -0.64 44.40 -30.65
N LYS A 684 -0.79 45.73 -30.75
CA LYS A 684 -1.58 46.40 -31.79
C LYS A 684 -1.04 46.20 -33.21
N GLN A 685 0.19 45.72 -33.37
CA GLN A 685 0.78 45.42 -34.68
C GLN A 685 0.38 44.04 -35.21
N PHE A 686 -0.24 43.18 -34.38
CA PHE A 686 -0.65 41.84 -34.76
C PHE A 686 -2.11 41.80 -35.26
N PRO A 687 -2.42 40.94 -36.25
CA PRO A 687 -3.77 40.83 -36.78
C PRO A 687 -4.73 40.26 -35.73
N ASN A 688 -5.83 40.99 -35.47
CA ASN A 688 -6.92 40.65 -34.52
C ASN A 688 -6.40 39.99 -33.23
N ALA A 689 -5.53 40.71 -32.51
CA ALA A 689 -4.84 40.17 -31.34
C ALA A 689 -5.75 40.05 -30.12
N VAL A 690 -5.76 38.87 -29.49
CA VAL A 690 -6.40 38.60 -28.19
C VAL A 690 -5.32 38.23 -27.19
N ARG A 691 -5.30 38.88 -26.03
CA ARG A 691 -4.33 38.60 -24.96
C ARG A 691 -4.88 37.56 -24.00
N ILE A 692 -4.05 36.57 -23.66
CA ILE A 692 -4.28 35.66 -22.52
C ILE A 692 -3.11 35.84 -21.55
N SER A 693 -3.41 36.28 -20.33
CA SER A 693 -2.38 36.59 -19.34
C SER A 693 -2.90 36.52 -17.91
N GLY A 694 -2.00 36.31 -16.96
CA GLY A 694 -2.21 36.38 -15.54
C GLY A 694 -1.21 37.29 -14.82
N GLN A 695 -1.42 37.47 -13.52
CA GLN A 695 -0.48 38.23 -12.66
C GLN A 695 0.88 37.54 -12.53
N ASP A 696 0.92 36.22 -12.68
CA ASP A 696 2.13 35.42 -12.70
C ASP A 696 2.00 34.28 -13.74
N ARG A 697 3.04 33.44 -13.82
CA ARG A 697 3.10 32.30 -14.75
C ARG A 697 2.04 31.23 -14.47
N TYR A 698 1.63 31.04 -13.21
CA TYR A 698 0.66 30.02 -12.83
C TYR A 698 -0.76 30.49 -13.18
N LYS A 699 -1.08 31.76 -12.90
CA LYS A 699 -2.33 32.39 -13.34
C LYS A 699 -2.43 32.40 -14.86
N THR A 700 -1.36 32.77 -15.58
CA THR A 700 -1.35 32.73 -17.05
C THR A 700 -1.62 31.32 -17.57
N ASN A 701 -0.97 30.29 -17.00
CA ASN A 701 -1.20 28.89 -17.33
C ASN A 701 -2.67 28.46 -17.14
N ILE A 702 -3.31 28.87 -16.03
CA ILE A 702 -4.74 28.57 -15.81
C ILE A 702 -5.67 29.36 -16.74
N GLU A 703 -5.39 30.62 -17.05
CA GLU A 703 -6.22 31.38 -17.99
C GLU A 703 -6.14 30.81 -19.42
N ILE A 704 -4.99 30.27 -19.81
CA ILE A 704 -4.86 29.48 -21.06
C ILE A 704 -5.74 28.23 -20.97
N ALA A 705 -5.64 27.46 -19.88
CA ALA A 705 -6.43 26.23 -19.70
C ALA A 705 -7.94 26.49 -19.73
N LYS A 706 -8.40 27.61 -19.18
CA LYS A 706 -9.80 28.04 -19.28
C LYS A 706 -10.22 28.44 -20.69
N TYR A 707 -9.34 29.13 -21.42
CA TYR A 707 -9.63 29.61 -22.77
C TYR A 707 -9.82 28.45 -23.75
N PHE A 708 -8.96 27.42 -23.68
CA PHE A 708 -9.04 26.26 -24.57
C PHE A 708 -9.95 25.14 -24.04
N GLY A 709 -10.20 25.12 -22.73
CA GLY A 709 -10.85 23.99 -22.06
C GLY A 709 -9.97 22.74 -22.05
N ILE A 710 -10.50 21.65 -21.48
CA ILE A 710 -9.85 20.34 -21.46
C ILE A 710 -10.71 19.33 -22.22
N LYS A 711 -10.09 18.55 -23.10
CA LYS A 711 -10.76 17.47 -23.86
C LYS A 711 -10.68 16.12 -23.13
N ASN A 712 -9.79 16.01 -22.15
CA ASN A 712 -9.52 14.81 -21.37
C ASN A 712 -9.49 15.15 -19.86
N LYS A 713 -10.02 14.26 -19.01
CA LYS A 713 -9.97 14.37 -17.54
C LYS A 713 -8.63 13.94 -16.94
N HIS A 714 -7.69 13.49 -17.79
CA HIS A 714 -6.29 13.32 -17.47
C HIS A 714 -5.50 14.58 -17.84
N MET A 715 -4.82 15.21 -16.88
CA MET A 715 -3.90 16.33 -17.12
C MET A 715 -2.48 16.04 -16.65
N TYR A 716 -1.52 16.84 -17.09
CA TYR A 716 -0.13 16.72 -16.72
C TYR A 716 0.31 17.87 -15.82
N VAL A 717 1.27 17.62 -14.94
CA VAL A 717 1.80 18.62 -13.99
C VAL A 717 3.31 18.70 -14.12
N ALA A 718 3.86 19.92 -14.21
CA ALA A 718 5.29 20.14 -14.25
C ALA A 718 5.70 21.37 -13.42
N THR A 719 6.96 21.45 -13.03
CA THR A 719 7.47 22.61 -12.32
C THR A 719 7.51 23.83 -13.23
N GLY A 720 6.93 24.95 -12.80
CA GLY A 720 7.01 26.23 -13.49
C GLY A 720 8.34 26.95 -13.29
N LYS A 721 9.27 26.41 -12.49
CA LYS A 721 10.59 27.01 -12.20
C LYS A 721 11.64 26.69 -13.26
N ASN A 722 11.45 25.60 -14.01
CA ASN A 722 12.36 25.14 -15.05
C ASN A 722 11.53 24.74 -16.29
N TYR A 723 12.16 24.42 -17.40
CA TYR A 723 11.46 24.24 -18.69
C TYR A 723 11.56 22.83 -19.27
N ALA A 724 12.63 22.07 -18.97
CA ALA A 724 12.99 20.87 -19.73
C ALA A 724 11.94 19.74 -19.64
N ASP A 725 11.48 19.44 -18.42
CA ASP A 725 10.49 18.37 -18.18
C ASP A 725 9.13 18.75 -18.80
N ALA A 726 8.72 20.00 -18.64
CA ALA A 726 7.48 20.50 -19.22
C ALA A 726 7.54 20.58 -20.76
N LEU A 727 8.68 20.96 -21.34
CA LEU A 727 8.85 21.07 -22.79
C LEU A 727 8.71 19.70 -23.46
N THR A 728 9.37 18.69 -22.91
CA THR A 728 9.33 17.32 -23.43
C THR A 728 7.97 16.69 -23.18
N GLY A 729 7.44 16.87 -21.96
CA GLY A 729 6.10 16.45 -21.57
C GLY A 729 4.97 17.11 -22.36
N ALA A 730 5.14 18.33 -22.87
CA ALA A 730 4.09 19.06 -23.61
C ALA A 730 3.70 18.35 -24.90
N VAL A 731 4.64 17.62 -25.52
CA VAL A 731 4.38 16.82 -26.72
C VAL A 731 3.54 15.60 -26.37
N LEU A 732 3.86 14.92 -25.28
CA LEU A 732 3.06 13.79 -24.78
C LEU A 732 1.66 14.24 -24.35
N ALA A 733 1.57 15.36 -23.64
CA ALA A 733 0.29 15.97 -23.28
C ALA A 733 -0.54 16.27 -24.53
N ALA A 734 0.08 16.82 -25.58
CA ALA A 734 -0.62 17.06 -26.85
C ALA A 734 -1.06 15.75 -27.53
N LYS A 735 -0.18 14.76 -27.63
CA LYS A 735 -0.50 13.43 -28.18
C LYS A 735 -1.74 12.80 -27.51
N ASN A 736 -1.90 13.04 -26.21
CA ASN A 736 -3.03 12.54 -25.41
C ASN A 736 -4.22 13.51 -25.31
N ASN A 737 -4.31 14.51 -26.21
CA ASN A 737 -5.36 15.54 -26.25
C ASN A 737 -5.54 16.26 -24.90
N SER A 738 -4.43 16.47 -24.21
CA SER A 738 -4.36 17.01 -22.85
C SER A 738 -3.41 18.23 -22.81
N ALA A 739 -3.14 18.72 -21.60
CA ALA A 739 -2.31 19.88 -21.36
C ALA A 739 -1.58 19.82 -20.02
N ILE A 740 -0.67 20.79 -19.84
CA ILE A 740 0.19 20.90 -18.66
C ILE A 740 -0.28 22.02 -17.73
N LEU A 741 -0.38 21.69 -16.45
CA LEU A 741 -0.51 22.60 -15.33
C LEU A 741 0.87 22.87 -14.71
N LEU A 742 1.14 24.13 -14.37
CA LEU A 742 2.39 24.52 -13.72
C LEU A 742 2.24 24.65 -12.19
N VAL A 743 3.21 24.11 -11.45
CA VAL A 743 3.32 24.21 -9.98
C VAL A 743 4.70 24.74 -9.54
N HIS A 744 4.88 25.07 -8.26
CA HIS A 744 6.18 25.56 -7.76
C HIS A 744 6.59 24.94 -6.42
N LYS A 745 7.07 25.69 -5.42
CA LYS A 745 7.40 25.13 -4.09
C LYS A 745 6.15 24.62 -3.37
N THR A 746 5.01 25.25 -3.65
CA THR A 746 3.67 24.89 -3.19
C THR A 746 2.78 24.75 -4.42
N ILE A 747 1.62 24.08 -4.30
CA ILE A 747 0.62 24.13 -5.38
C ILE A 747 -0.09 25.49 -5.29
N PRO A 748 -0.04 26.34 -6.34
CA PRO A 748 -0.76 27.60 -6.33
C PRO A 748 -2.26 27.36 -6.11
N GLU A 749 -2.90 28.18 -5.27
CA GLU A 749 -4.33 28.04 -4.95
C GLU A 749 -5.21 28.04 -6.20
N ILE A 750 -4.83 28.82 -7.21
CA ILE A 750 -5.57 28.82 -8.47
C ILE A 750 -5.45 27.49 -9.24
N THR A 751 -4.29 26.84 -9.18
CA THR A 751 -4.07 25.54 -9.82
C THR A 751 -4.87 24.46 -9.10
N SER A 752 -4.83 24.43 -7.77
CA SER A 752 -5.61 23.45 -6.99
C SER A 752 -7.12 23.66 -7.16
N THR A 753 -7.59 24.90 -7.16
CA THR A 753 -9.01 25.24 -7.42
C THR A 753 -9.43 24.80 -8.82
N TYR A 754 -8.58 25.01 -9.83
CA TYR A 754 -8.87 24.56 -11.19
C TYR A 754 -8.95 23.04 -11.28
N ILE A 755 -8.00 22.31 -10.69
CA ILE A 755 -8.01 20.83 -10.63
C ILE A 755 -9.34 20.32 -10.05
N LYS A 756 -9.74 20.85 -8.89
CA LYS A 756 -11.01 20.46 -8.23
C LYS A 756 -12.23 20.75 -9.11
N ASN A 757 -12.31 21.96 -9.65
CA ASN A 757 -13.48 22.39 -10.45
C ASN A 757 -13.60 21.62 -11.78
N GLN A 758 -12.49 21.14 -12.32
CA GLN A 758 -12.51 20.35 -13.55
C GLN A 758 -12.88 18.88 -13.32
N ALA A 759 -12.99 18.41 -12.06
CA ALA A 759 -13.24 17.01 -11.72
C ALA A 759 -12.31 16.08 -12.54
N LEU A 760 -10.99 16.32 -12.43
CA LEU A 760 -9.99 15.51 -13.10
C LEU A 760 -9.99 14.10 -12.52
N GLU A 761 -9.80 13.09 -13.36
CA GLU A 761 -9.73 11.68 -12.96
C GLU A 761 -8.29 11.22 -12.75
N ARG A 762 -7.33 11.90 -13.40
CA ARG A 762 -5.92 11.53 -13.36
C ARG A 762 -5.01 12.74 -13.52
N LEU A 763 -3.88 12.72 -12.82
CA LEU A 763 -2.75 13.60 -13.06
C LEU A 763 -1.49 12.79 -13.36
N THR A 764 -0.61 13.33 -14.20
CA THR A 764 0.75 12.77 -14.38
C THR A 764 1.80 13.85 -14.19
N ILE A 765 2.71 13.62 -13.26
CA ILE A 765 3.82 14.51 -12.93
C ILE A 765 4.99 14.27 -13.90
N PHE A 766 5.55 15.34 -14.45
CA PHE A 766 6.83 15.30 -15.16
C PHE A 766 7.97 15.79 -14.28
N GLY A 767 9.02 14.98 -14.19
CA GLY A 767 10.25 15.28 -13.44
C GLY A 767 10.29 14.61 -12.06
N GLY A 768 11.50 14.39 -11.55
CA GLY A 768 11.73 13.76 -10.24
C GLY A 768 11.48 14.68 -9.04
N ASP A 769 11.83 14.22 -7.85
CA ASP A 769 11.46 14.86 -6.58
C ASP A 769 12.08 16.26 -6.37
N VAL A 770 13.17 16.56 -7.09
CA VAL A 770 13.75 17.90 -7.12
C VAL A 770 12.86 18.90 -7.85
N ALA A 771 12.13 18.45 -8.89
CA ALA A 771 11.24 19.30 -9.68
C ALA A 771 9.90 19.50 -8.97
N ILE A 772 9.29 18.41 -8.51
CA ILE A 772 8.04 18.37 -7.76
C ILE A 772 8.21 17.35 -6.64
N LYS A 773 8.21 17.83 -5.39
CA LYS A 773 8.49 16.98 -4.22
C LYS A 773 7.36 16.00 -3.93
N VAL A 774 7.67 14.95 -3.18
CA VAL A 774 6.71 13.94 -2.71
C VAL A 774 5.53 14.57 -1.96
N GLU A 775 5.76 15.59 -1.13
CA GLU A 775 4.65 16.24 -0.40
C GLU A 775 3.67 16.93 -1.35
N GLN A 776 4.16 17.43 -2.48
CA GLN A 776 3.32 18.06 -3.50
C GLN A 776 2.56 17.02 -4.31
N GLU A 777 3.18 15.88 -4.60
CA GLU A 777 2.48 14.74 -5.20
C GLU A 777 1.33 14.26 -4.31
N ASN A 778 1.56 14.14 -3.00
CA ASN A 778 0.52 13.77 -2.04
C ASN A 778 -0.60 14.83 -1.99
N GLN A 779 -0.26 16.12 -2.04
CA GLN A 779 -1.27 17.18 -2.17
C GLN A 779 -2.06 17.04 -3.47
N LEU A 780 -1.44 16.72 -4.61
CA LEU A 780 -2.15 16.49 -5.88
C LEU A 780 -3.09 15.28 -5.78
N LYS A 781 -2.68 14.19 -5.12
CA LYS A 781 -3.53 13.01 -4.87
C LYS A 781 -4.79 13.41 -4.11
N GLN A 782 -4.64 14.18 -3.02
CA GLN A 782 -5.78 14.69 -2.23
C GLN A 782 -6.74 15.58 -3.03
N LEU A 783 -6.30 16.23 -4.10
CA LEU A 783 -7.19 17.04 -4.95
C LEU A 783 -8.12 16.21 -5.83
N LEU A 784 -7.85 14.92 -6.04
CA LEU A 784 -8.60 14.03 -6.92
C LEU A 784 -9.54 13.06 -6.16
N VAL A 785 -9.49 13.03 -4.83
CA VAL A 785 -10.21 12.06 -3.97
C VAL A 785 -11.59 12.57 -3.50
N ASN A 786 -12.09 13.69 -4.02
CA ASN A 786 -13.35 14.31 -3.57
C ASN A 786 -14.49 14.24 -4.59
#